data_AF-A0A7Y5HEP6-F1
#
_entry.id   AF-A0A7Y5HEP6-F1
#
_cell.length_a   1.000
_cell.length_b   1.000
_cell.length_c   1.000
_cell.angle_alpha   90.00
_cell.angle_beta   90.00
_cell.angle_gamma   90.00
#
_symmetry.space_group_name_H-M   'P 1'
#
loop_
_entity.id
_entity.type
_entity.pdbx_description
1 polymer ?
#
loop_
_entity_poly.entity_id
_entity_poly.type
_entity_poly.pdbx_seq_one_letter_code
_entity_poly.pdbx_strand_id
1 'polypeptide(L)'
;MHLRDSLALAALALAALASPLAAANYGRELVLGETLTSGIDPSSDADDYVFEGATGWKVTVKVKAAKGTDLRPVLELVDPDGSVTTEGVKAKAGKTSASLSATLAEGGRFAARVRGASGTGGYSLSWSLKAPKNPAAKNIPLGSNTTTRFAFPARGGTLVSWTLKFKGDGSAQVAAVEDPDGGDAGWDPEDDEWVKRTLTSEAVKDWPLPADGPGGSWKLVVENKLGSSTASLSIKMKLPKAEKTTASLTLEEPVLDSISHSTSTCGVVVTLQGDDLGTSPRGVWFGPNAATGVAVTGGKTITCSVPAGTGLVDVVYVAADGQVAFLEDAFTFQDLPTVTGFEPTSGPNTGNIEMRIFGAGFLPSTLDLYSVLIGGVPASQVRVNDEGDTITCRIPSHVSGPKAVVLRNACGEEIPVPGTFTYGTGLFISSVRPEAVPAFGGVPVVIGGANFAATDTVSLDGVPIATTPVLFGSAVIAHRIEAEDLPAHAPGKVDIRVQNASGASVTKSPGLAYFSFSDATSGIPAATANDDWGGQSLAVADRNGDGTADWIIISQPDAIGTRPGTRVLLNNGTGVFTDVTATAMPAVTADENWGANTVLAGRLTEDNIPDLYLSRAGTGVYWPSGNWNEARMLAGNKFVDPWATLLFPDSSGKFTAPVVEGDASLLNITGFLTCNSTWACSGTKRGASVCYLYDYDFRSVSAAMGDLDGDFDADIVLVNDESLADFTGTSAGVWVSCDGYNKVDYQYYEAVGYGWATRILSSGSNGGLTDRTANVMETAATADEDMRAVAATVADLSGDFLNDILIVHDEGIDKNGSPQAAARVLLQKNTGSTVSYKLDTAFFPKPSSGTVDDFRGNAIASADLNNDFWRDAIVAVDGPPPLDAAFSTRIVLKDPVGGNGKNRTSQILTGVFPAGDDGRARVIVARDIDKDGDTDLLLGTPGDTGSGNRKTRFLLNLGTDEATGDPIFMDASELLPPVATDPGNAVDIKLADIDGDNDLDIVLTDTHVSSGTVKRTRIWKQDR
;
A
#
# COMPACT_ATOMS: atom_id res chain seq x y z
N MET A 1 49.80 -29.01 -3.46
CA MET A 1 48.91 -29.29 -4.60
C MET A 1 47.53 -29.49 -3.97
N HIS A 2 46.54 -28.69 -4.37
CA HIS A 2 45.23 -28.46 -3.71
C HIS A 2 45.27 -27.62 -2.42
N LEU A 3 45.04 -26.30 -2.55
CA LEU A 3 44.44 -25.40 -1.53
C LEU A 3 44.46 -23.90 -1.94
N ARG A 4 44.77 -23.56 -3.21
CA ARG A 4 44.70 -22.17 -3.70
C ARG A 4 43.60 -21.90 -4.74
N ASP A 5 42.87 -22.92 -5.19
CA ASP A 5 41.86 -22.78 -6.25
C ASP A 5 40.41 -22.70 -5.74
N SER A 6 40.18 -22.66 -4.42
CA SER A 6 38.83 -22.76 -3.84
C SER A 6 38.26 -21.44 -3.30
N LEU A 7 39.07 -20.37 -3.19
CA LEU A 7 38.60 -19.05 -2.72
C LEU A 7 38.22 -18.09 -3.85
N ALA A 8 38.60 -18.37 -5.11
CA ALA A 8 38.19 -17.59 -6.26
C ALA A 8 36.82 -18.02 -6.83
N LEU A 9 36.31 -19.20 -6.43
CA LEU A 9 35.06 -19.76 -6.94
C LEU A 9 33.85 -19.47 -6.05
N ALA A 10 34.06 -19.14 -4.77
CA ALA A 10 32.99 -18.80 -3.83
C ALA A 10 32.52 -17.33 -3.94
N ALA A 11 33.38 -16.44 -4.43
CA ALA A 11 33.03 -15.03 -4.70
C ALA A 11 32.32 -14.82 -6.06
N LEU A 12 32.24 -15.87 -6.90
CA LEU A 12 31.60 -15.82 -8.21
C LEU A 12 30.16 -16.37 -8.23
N ALA A 13 29.68 -16.92 -7.11
CA ALA A 13 28.38 -17.59 -7.03
C ALA A 13 27.26 -16.75 -6.37
N LEU A 14 27.53 -15.51 -5.97
CA LEU A 14 26.54 -14.63 -5.33
C LEU A 14 26.04 -13.49 -6.25
N ALA A 15 26.45 -13.46 -7.52
CA ALA A 15 26.09 -12.40 -8.46
C ALA A 15 25.27 -12.89 -9.67
N ALA A 16 24.62 -14.05 -9.56
CA ALA A 16 24.01 -14.75 -10.70
C ALA A 16 22.49 -14.97 -10.59
N LEU A 17 21.78 -14.24 -9.72
CA LEU A 17 20.30 -14.30 -9.64
C LEU A 17 19.58 -12.98 -9.91
N ALA A 18 20.28 -11.84 -9.97
CA ALA A 18 19.72 -10.63 -10.58
C ALA A 18 19.83 -10.78 -12.11
N SER A 19 18.74 -10.60 -12.84
CA SER A 19 18.84 -10.39 -14.29
C SER A 19 19.65 -9.11 -14.50
N PRO A 20 20.91 -9.15 -14.97
CA PRO A 20 21.67 -7.92 -15.09
C PRO A 20 20.95 -7.03 -16.09
N LEU A 21 20.80 -5.74 -15.78
CA LEU A 21 20.53 -4.75 -16.81
C LEU A 21 21.44 -5.07 -18.00
N ALA A 22 20.91 -5.12 -19.22
CA ALA A 22 21.77 -5.21 -20.39
C ALA A 22 22.76 -4.03 -20.37
N ALA A 23 24.01 -4.25 -20.79
CA ALA A 23 25.03 -3.20 -20.91
C ALA A 23 24.58 -2.00 -21.78
N ALA A 24 23.47 -2.16 -22.51
CA ALA A 24 22.75 -1.12 -23.24
C ALA A 24 22.25 0.05 -22.35
N ASN A 25 22.03 -0.13 -21.05
CA ASN A 25 21.21 0.81 -20.26
C ASN A 25 21.96 1.55 -19.12
N TYR A 26 23.23 1.25 -18.85
CA TYR A 26 23.98 1.89 -17.76
C TYR A 26 25.44 2.21 -18.14
N GLY A 27 26.13 2.98 -17.29
CA GLY A 27 27.53 3.35 -17.46
C GLY A 27 27.74 4.62 -18.29
N ARG A 28 28.86 5.29 -18.02
CA ARG A 28 29.27 6.52 -18.71
C ARG A 28 29.86 6.19 -20.07
N GLU A 29 29.37 6.86 -21.13
CA GLU A 29 29.91 6.65 -22.47
C GLU A 29 31.34 7.19 -22.59
N LEU A 30 32.25 6.37 -23.11
CA LEU A 30 33.63 6.74 -23.38
C LEU A 30 33.76 7.47 -24.71
N VAL A 31 34.36 8.66 -24.66
CA VAL A 31 34.69 9.40 -25.87
C VAL A 31 36.08 8.98 -26.37
N LEU A 32 36.20 8.70 -27.68
CA LEU A 32 37.47 8.24 -28.26
C LEU A 32 38.61 9.22 -27.98
N GLY A 33 39.72 8.73 -27.45
CA GLY A 33 40.90 9.56 -27.18
C GLY A 33 40.81 10.42 -25.91
N GLU A 34 39.71 10.30 -25.16
CA GLU A 34 39.51 10.92 -23.86
C GLU A 34 40.48 10.36 -22.80
N THR A 35 40.89 11.23 -21.88
CA THR A 35 41.43 10.84 -20.58
C THR A 35 40.46 11.29 -19.50
N LEU A 36 40.00 10.37 -18.68
CA LEU A 36 39.02 10.61 -17.62
C LEU A 36 39.69 10.55 -16.26
N THR A 37 39.24 11.35 -15.30
CA THR A 37 39.53 11.18 -13.88
C THR A 37 38.25 10.95 -13.08
N SER A 38 38.25 9.93 -12.22
CA SER A 38 37.16 9.54 -11.29
C SER A 38 37.76 9.05 -9.96
N GLY A 39 36.98 8.50 -9.04
CA GLY A 39 37.44 7.84 -7.81
C GLY A 39 36.71 6.54 -7.55
N ILE A 40 37.26 5.70 -6.67
CA ILE A 40 36.53 4.55 -6.11
C ILE A 40 36.33 4.80 -4.63
N ASP A 41 35.10 4.97 -4.14
CA ASP A 41 34.77 5.17 -2.73
C ASP A 41 33.28 4.92 -2.45
N PRO A 42 32.86 3.93 -1.62
CA PRO A 42 33.65 3.05 -0.77
C PRO A 42 34.39 1.93 -1.53
N SER A 43 35.11 1.03 -0.85
CA SER A 43 35.92 0.01 -1.54
C SER A 43 35.12 -1.02 -2.35
N SER A 44 33.79 -1.06 -2.17
CA SER A 44 32.84 -1.88 -2.94
C SER A 44 32.40 -1.23 -4.25
N ASP A 45 32.69 0.05 -4.44
CA ASP A 45 32.30 0.80 -5.64
C ASP A 45 32.96 0.22 -6.92
N ALA A 46 32.18 0.26 -8.00
CA ALA A 46 32.50 -0.17 -9.35
C ALA A 46 32.02 0.84 -10.40
N ASP A 47 32.98 1.48 -11.06
CA ASP A 47 32.74 2.44 -12.13
C ASP A 47 32.66 1.74 -13.51
N ASP A 48 31.55 1.89 -14.22
CA ASP A 48 31.35 1.30 -15.55
C ASP A 48 31.41 2.31 -16.71
N TYR A 49 32.29 2.03 -17.68
CA TYR A 49 32.54 2.89 -18.82
C TYR A 49 32.23 2.21 -20.15
N VAL A 50 31.18 2.67 -20.83
CA VAL A 50 30.63 1.98 -22.00
C VAL A 50 31.15 2.52 -23.33
N PHE A 51 31.25 1.64 -24.33
CA PHE A 51 31.66 1.98 -25.68
C PHE A 51 31.10 1.00 -26.72
N GLU A 52 30.80 1.50 -27.92
CA GLU A 52 30.43 0.65 -29.06
C GLU A 52 31.66 -0.01 -29.69
N GLY A 53 31.54 -1.33 -29.93
CA GLY A 53 32.56 -2.19 -30.50
C GLY A 53 32.04 -3.04 -31.65
N ALA A 54 32.94 -3.49 -32.53
CA ALA A 54 32.61 -4.43 -33.59
C ALA A 54 33.47 -5.68 -33.48
N THR A 55 32.95 -6.81 -33.95
CA THR A 55 33.63 -8.11 -33.93
C THR A 55 35.06 -7.99 -34.47
N GLY A 56 36.03 -8.54 -33.73
CA GLY A 56 37.44 -8.54 -34.10
C GLY A 56 38.19 -7.22 -33.87
N TRP A 57 37.52 -6.15 -33.40
CA TRP A 57 38.18 -4.92 -33.00
C TRP A 57 38.97 -5.12 -31.70
N LYS A 58 40.03 -4.33 -31.52
CA LYS A 58 40.90 -4.42 -30.35
C LYS A 58 40.70 -3.22 -29.44
N VAL A 59 40.23 -3.47 -28.23
CA VAL A 59 40.15 -2.49 -27.15
C VAL A 59 41.41 -2.53 -26.28
N THR A 60 41.80 -1.38 -25.75
CA THR A 60 42.83 -1.26 -24.71
C THR A 60 42.40 -0.19 -23.72
N VAL A 61 42.27 -0.55 -22.45
CA VAL A 61 41.92 0.35 -21.35
C VAL A 61 43.06 0.34 -20.34
N LYS A 62 43.38 1.49 -19.78
CA LYS A 62 44.40 1.65 -18.75
C LYS A 62 43.90 2.57 -17.66
N VAL A 63 43.99 2.09 -16.43
CA VAL A 63 43.66 2.83 -15.22
C VAL A 63 44.94 3.04 -14.41
N LYS A 64 45.08 4.22 -13.84
CA LYS A 64 46.18 4.56 -12.94
C LYS A 64 45.62 5.26 -11.72
N ALA A 65 45.87 4.70 -10.54
CA ALA A 65 45.49 5.32 -9.28
C ALA A 65 46.19 6.68 -9.11
N ALA A 66 45.46 7.63 -8.53
CA ALA A 66 45.99 8.94 -8.18
C ALA A 66 47.11 8.79 -7.14
N LYS A 67 48.00 9.79 -7.10
CA LYS A 67 49.16 9.72 -6.20
C LYS A 67 48.70 9.87 -4.75
N GLY A 68 49.02 8.90 -3.91
CA GLY A 68 48.75 8.94 -2.47
C GLY A 68 47.44 8.28 -2.03
N THR A 69 46.71 7.64 -2.96
CA THR A 69 45.54 6.82 -2.63
C THR A 69 45.93 5.37 -2.35
N ASP A 70 45.09 4.66 -1.59
CA ASP A 70 45.27 3.24 -1.30
C ASP A 70 44.64 2.33 -2.36
N LEU A 71 43.93 2.92 -3.34
CA LEU A 71 43.29 2.23 -4.45
C LEU A 71 44.26 1.31 -5.20
N ARG A 72 43.90 0.02 -5.23
CA ARG A 72 44.47 -0.99 -6.13
C ARG A 72 43.49 -1.29 -7.25
N PRO A 73 43.64 -0.66 -8.42
CA PRO A 73 42.63 -0.79 -9.47
C PRO A 73 42.64 -2.19 -10.11
N VAL A 74 41.46 -2.65 -10.48
CA VAL A 74 41.15 -3.82 -11.31
C VAL A 74 40.36 -3.32 -12.53
N LEU A 75 40.56 -3.98 -13.67
CA LEU A 75 39.84 -3.70 -14.90
C LEU A 75 39.22 -4.98 -15.43
N GLU A 76 37.94 -4.91 -15.77
CA GLU A 76 37.18 -5.97 -16.41
C GLU A 76 36.53 -5.46 -17.69
N LEU A 77 36.28 -6.39 -18.62
CA LEU A 77 35.51 -6.14 -19.82
C LEU A 77 34.18 -6.87 -19.67
N VAL A 78 33.09 -6.12 -19.75
CA VAL A 78 31.72 -6.63 -19.76
C VAL A 78 31.25 -6.64 -21.21
N ASP A 79 30.77 -7.79 -21.66
CA ASP A 79 30.23 -8.00 -23.01
C ASP A 79 28.79 -7.45 -23.13
N PRO A 80 28.27 -7.29 -24.36
CA PRO A 80 26.91 -6.77 -24.61
C PRO A 80 25.78 -7.47 -23.86
N ASP A 81 25.94 -8.77 -23.56
CA ASP A 81 24.99 -9.56 -22.78
C ASP A 81 25.10 -9.38 -21.26
N GLY A 82 26.02 -8.52 -20.79
CA GLY A 82 26.26 -8.25 -19.36
C GLY A 82 27.26 -9.22 -18.71
N SER A 83 27.77 -10.22 -19.43
CA SER A 83 28.74 -11.17 -18.89
C SER A 83 30.15 -10.57 -18.80
N VAL A 84 30.90 -10.92 -17.74
CA VAL A 84 32.30 -10.50 -17.59
C VAL A 84 33.20 -11.45 -18.39
N THR A 85 33.78 -10.95 -19.48
CA THR A 85 34.61 -11.76 -20.36
C THR A 85 36.05 -11.85 -19.88
N THR A 86 36.52 -13.09 -19.72
CA THR A 86 37.89 -13.41 -19.29
C THR A 86 38.71 -14.03 -20.42
N GLU A 87 38.06 -14.61 -21.43
CA GLU A 87 38.72 -15.29 -22.55
C GLU A 87 39.29 -14.28 -23.55
N GLY A 88 40.56 -14.46 -23.97
CA GLY A 88 41.22 -13.56 -24.93
C GLY A 88 41.64 -12.19 -24.37
N VAL A 89 41.32 -11.90 -23.11
CA VAL A 89 41.67 -10.65 -22.41
C VAL A 89 43.09 -10.72 -21.83
N LYS A 90 43.94 -9.75 -22.21
CA LYS A 90 45.26 -9.54 -21.59
C LYS A 90 45.14 -8.48 -20.51
N ALA A 91 44.88 -8.91 -19.27
CA ALA A 91 44.88 -8.05 -18.10
C ALA A 91 46.26 -8.03 -17.41
N LYS A 92 46.66 -6.86 -16.91
CA LYS A 92 47.82 -6.69 -16.02
C LYS A 92 47.41 -5.78 -14.88
N ALA A 93 47.36 -6.32 -13.67
CA ALA A 93 47.16 -5.57 -12.44
C ALA A 93 48.50 -5.30 -11.76
N GLY A 94 48.70 -4.08 -11.29
CA GLY A 94 49.83 -3.64 -10.48
C GLY A 94 49.35 -2.86 -9.27
N LYS A 95 50.25 -2.49 -8.36
CA LYS A 95 49.87 -1.84 -7.09
C LYS A 95 49.08 -0.52 -7.27
N THR A 96 49.34 0.22 -8.35
CA THR A 96 48.76 1.56 -8.61
C THR A 96 48.23 1.71 -10.03
N SER A 97 48.05 0.60 -10.77
CA SER A 97 47.60 0.66 -12.16
C SER A 97 47.06 -0.68 -12.64
N ALA A 98 46.02 -0.65 -13.46
CA ALA A 98 45.52 -1.79 -14.21
C ALA A 98 45.55 -1.48 -15.70
N SER A 99 45.78 -2.50 -16.54
CA SER A 99 45.58 -2.39 -17.98
C SER A 99 44.92 -3.64 -18.52
N LEU A 100 43.93 -3.45 -19.39
CA LEU A 100 43.20 -4.50 -20.09
C LEU A 100 43.36 -4.31 -21.60
N SER A 101 43.58 -5.39 -22.35
CA SER A 101 43.52 -5.37 -23.80
C SER A 101 42.89 -6.65 -24.33
N ALA A 102 41.83 -6.51 -25.12
CA ALA A 102 41.05 -7.61 -25.64
C ALA A 102 40.74 -7.41 -27.13
N THR A 103 40.50 -8.51 -27.84
CA THR A 103 39.87 -8.51 -29.17
C THR A 103 38.43 -8.93 -28.98
N LEU A 104 37.48 -8.11 -29.42
CA LEU A 104 36.05 -8.29 -29.19
C LEU A 104 35.54 -9.50 -29.97
N ALA A 105 34.87 -10.43 -29.29
CA ALA A 105 34.35 -11.66 -29.90
C ALA A 105 33.07 -11.40 -30.72
N GLU A 106 32.30 -10.40 -30.31
CA GLU A 106 31.08 -9.95 -30.98
C GLU A 106 31.07 -8.43 -31.19
N GLY A 107 30.03 -7.94 -31.86
CA GLY A 107 29.76 -6.51 -32.00
C GLY A 107 28.61 -6.11 -31.09
N GLY A 108 28.63 -4.85 -30.64
CA GLY A 108 27.65 -4.32 -29.71
C GLY A 108 28.29 -3.35 -28.72
N ARG A 109 27.54 -3.00 -27.67
CA ARG A 109 27.96 -2.09 -26.61
C ARG A 109 28.64 -2.86 -25.49
N PHE A 110 29.90 -2.54 -25.21
CA PHE A 110 30.70 -3.15 -24.14
C PHE A 110 30.86 -2.17 -22.97
N ALA A 111 31.16 -2.68 -21.77
CA ALA A 111 31.59 -1.86 -20.64
C ALA A 111 33.02 -2.20 -20.18
N ALA A 112 33.81 -1.19 -19.85
CA ALA A 112 35.06 -1.33 -19.12
C ALA A 112 34.82 -0.99 -17.65
N ARG A 113 34.79 -2.02 -16.80
CA ARG A 113 34.52 -1.89 -15.37
C ARG A 113 35.80 -1.63 -14.59
N VAL A 114 35.81 -0.59 -13.76
CA VAL A 114 36.92 -0.23 -12.87
C VAL A 114 36.51 -0.51 -11.42
N ARG A 115 37.31 -1.27 -10.68
CA ARG A 115 37.07 -1.58 -9.26
C ARG A 115 38.32 -1.48 -8.42
N GLY A 116 38.17 -1.38 -7.10
CA GLY A 116 39.25 -1.62 -6.15
C GLY A 116 39.39 -3.10 -5.81
N ALA A 117 40.55 -3.72 -6.06
CA ALA A 117 40.89 -4.99 -5.40
C ALA A 117 41.04 -4.83 -3.87
N SER A 118 41.38 -3.61 -3.44
CA SER A 118 41.47 -3.17 -2.05
C SER A 118 41.73 -1.65 -2.03
N GLY A 119 41.23 -0.94 -1.02
CA GLY A 119 41.47 0.49 -0.81
C GLY A 119 40.68 1.39 -1.77
N THR A 120 40.53 2.66 -1.42
CA THR A 120 39.73 3.67 -2.13
C THR A 120 40.60 4.81 -2.66
N GLY A 121 40.01 5.65 -3.52
CA GLY A 121 40.54 6.95 -3.94
C GLY A 121 40.56 7.18 -5.45
N GLY A 122 40.95 8.40 -5.83
CA GLY A 122 40.99 8.85 -7.22
C GLY A 122 41.81 7.98 -8.18
N TYR A 123 41.45 8.00 -9.47
CA TYR A 123 42.21 7.40 -10.57
C TYR A 123 42.03 8.15 -11.89
N SER A 124 42.90 7.86 -12.87
CA SER A 124 42.77 8.30 -14.26
C SER A 124 42.60 7.12 -15.21
N LEU A 125 41.64 7.17 -16.12
CA LEU A 125 41.39 6.19 -17.17
C LEU A 125 41.79 6.76 -18.54
N SER A 126 42.46 5.94 -19.35
CA SER A 126 42.74 6.22 -20.76
C SER A 126 42.46 4.97 -21.59
N TRP A 127 41.94 5.15 -22.79
CA TRP A 127 41.52 4.02 -23.62
C TRP A 127 41.80 4.22 -25.10
N SER A 128 41.74 3.13 -25.87
CA SER A 128 41.80 3.16 -27.32
C SER A 128 41.06 1.97 -27.92
N LEU A 129 40.43 2.19 -29.06
CA LEU A 129 39.74 1.17 -29.84
C LEU A 129 40.32 1.15 -31.26
N LYS A 130 40.61 -0.04 -31.80
CA LYS A 130 41.29 -0.19 -33.10
C LYS A 130 40.63 -1.28 -33.94
N ALA A 131 40.25 -0.93 -35.16
CA ALA A 131 39.77 -1.89 -36.15
C ALA A 131 40.88 -2.90 -36.54
N PRO A 132 40.51 -4.16 -36.85
CA PRO A 132 41.44 -5.14 -37.38
C PRO A 132 41.83 -4.77 -38.82
N LYS A 133 42.93 -5.36 -39.31
CA LYS A 133 43.24 -5.31 -40.75
C LYS A 133 42.28 -6.24 -41.48
N ASN A 134 41.52 -5.72 -42.45
CA ASN A 134 40.74 -6.57 -43.35
C ASN A 134 41.63 -7.06 -44.51
N PRO A 135 41.85 -8.39 -44.67
CA PRO A 135 42.66 -8.92 -45.76
C PRO A 135 42.06 -8.56 -47.13
N ALA A 136 42.89 -8.18 -48.09
CA ALA A 136 42.41 -7.93 -49.45
C ALA A 136 41.99 -9.26 -50.11
N ALA A 137 40.74 -9.32 -50.57
CA ALA A 137 40.24 -10.42 -51.37
C ALA A 137 40.73 -10.26 -52.81
N LYS A 138 41.34 -11.30 -53.39
CA LYS A 138 41.94 -11.26 -54.74
C LYS A 138 41.34 -12.35 -55.61
N ASN A 139 41.28 -12.08 -56.92
CA ASN A 139 40.78 -13.01 -57.94
C ASN A 139 39.36 -13.53 -57.66
N ILE A 140 38.49 -12.66 -57.14
CA ILE A 140 37.11 -13.01 -56.82
C ILE A 140 36.33 -13.18 -58.14
N PRO A 141 35.78 -14.36 -58.45
CA PRO A 141 34.92 -14.52 -59.61
C PRO A 141 33.58 -13.82 -59.37
N LEU A 142 33.22 -12.88 -60.23
CA LEU A 142 31.90 -12.23 -60.24
C LEU A 142 31.13 -12.75 -61.46
N GLY A 143 30.08 -13.52 -61.22
CA GLY A 143 29.22 -14.04 -62.28
C GLY A 143 28.47 -12.92 -63.00
N SER A 144 28.03 -13.17 -64.23
CA SER A 144 27.17 -12.24 -64.96
C SER A 144 25.82 -12.08 -64.24
N ASN A 145 25.37 -10.84 -64.06
CA ASN A 145 24.10 -10.51 -63.40
C ASN A 145 24.01 -11.06 -61.96
N THR A 146 25.14 -11.01 -61.22
CA THR A 146 25.22 -11.49 -59.84
C THR A 146 25.47 -10.36 -58.86
N THR A 147 25.00 -10.57 -57.64
CA THR A 147 25.25 -9.73 -56.47
C THR A 147 26.06 -10.54 -55.46
N THR A 148 27.20 -10.01 -55.04
CA THR A 148 28.09 -10.64 -54.05
C THR A 148 28.24 -9.74 -52.83
N ARG A 149 28.13 -10.30 -51.63
CA ARG A 149 28.25 -9.57 -50.36
C ARG A 149 29.61 -9.83 -49.72
N PHE A 150 30.35 -8.77 -49.44
CA PHE A 150 31.65 -8.85 -48.76
C PHE A 150 31.54 -8.29 -47.35
N ALA A 151 31.65 -9.17 -46.36
CA ALA A 151 31.58 -8.80 -44.95
C ALA A 151 32.83 -8.03 -44.49
N PHE A 152 32.64 -7.04 -43.64
CA PHE A 152 33.70 -6.35 -42.92
C PHE A 152 33.22 -5.88 -41.54
N PRO A 153 34.07 -5.93 -40.50
CA PRO A 153 33.67 -5.54 -39.16
C PRO A 153 33.71 -4.01 -38.98
N ALA A 154 32.57 -3.40 -38.69
CA ALA A 154 32.46 -1.97 -38.45
C ALA A 154 31.36 -1.65 -37.43
N ARG A 155 31.36 -0.41 -36.95
CA ARG A 155 30.30 0.16 -36.11
C ARG A 155 29.87 1.52 -36.63
N GLY A 156 28.79 2.08 -36.11
CA GLY A 156 28.36 3.43 -36.42
C GLY A 156 29.48 4.47 -36.32
N GLY A 157 29.52 5.41 -37.26
CA GLY A 157 30.55 6.44 -37.38
C GLY A 157 31.94 5.94 -37.84
N THR A 158 32.10 4.67 -38.21
CA THR A 158 33.34 4.17 -38.82
C THR A 158 33.55 4.78 -40.21
N LEU A 159 34.77 5.22 -40.52
CA LEU A 159 35.15 5.64 -41.86
C LEU A 159 35.63 4.41 -42.65
N VAL A 160 34.93 4.10 -43.74
CA VAL A 160 35.20 2.95 -44.58
C VAL A 160 35.80 3.41 -45.91
N SER A 161 36.90 2.80 -46.30
CA SER A 161 37.48 2.98 -47.63
C SER A 161 37.51 1.64 -48.34
N TRP A 162 37.22 1.62 -49.63
CA TRP A 162 37.44 0.42 -50.44
C TRP A 162 38.05 0.71 -51.79
N THR A 163 38.63 -0.33 -52.38
CA THR A 163 39.09 -0.31 -53.76
C THR A 163 38.68 -1.63 -54.39
N LEU A 164 37.77 -1.54 -55.36
CA LEU A 164 37.32 -2.65 -56.19
C LEU A 164 38.00 -2.52 -57.56
N LYS A 165 38.89 -3.47 -57.90
CA LYS A 165 39.54 -3.53 -59.21
C LYS A 165 39.02 -4.74 -59.98
N PHE A 166 38.73 -4.60 -61.26
CA PHE A 166 38.23 -5.69 -62.10
C PHE A 166 38.91 -5.72 -63.47
N LYS A 167 38.89 -6.89 -64.12
CA LYS A 167 39.40 -7.11 -65.49
C LYS A 167 38.24 -7.51 -66.41
N GLY A 168 37.98 -6.75 -67.48
CA GLY A 168 36.87 -7.00 -68.43
C GLY A 168 36.22 -5.72 -68.96
N ASP A 169 35.01 -5.83 -69.53
CA ASP A 169 34.17 -4.74 -70.08
C ASP A 169 33.37 -3.96 -69.01
N GLY A 170 33.67 -4.18 -67.73
CA GLY A 170 33.61 -3.18 -66.68
C GLY A 170 32.24 -2.59 -66.30
N SER A 171 31.46 -3.35 -65.54
CA SER A 171 30.25 -2.85 -64.84
C SER A 171 30.08 -3.39 -63.41
N ALA A 172 31.18 -3.79 -62.77
CA ALA A 172 31.13 -4.17 -61.36
C ALA A 172 31.23 -2.93 -60.47
N GLN A 173 30.22 -2.69 -59.64
CA GLN A 173 30.14 -1.54 -58.73
C GLN A 173 29.57 -1.93 -57.38
N VAL A 174 29.83 -1.13 -56.35
CA VAL A 174 29.14 -1.27 -55.06
C VAL A 174 27.75 -0.66 -55.20
N ALA A 175 26.72 -1.49 -55.07
CA ALA A 175 25.32 -1.09 -55.17
C ALA A 175 24.73 -0.63 -53.84
N ALA A 176 25.19 -1.21 -52.73
CA ALA A 176 24.70 -0.89 -51.38
C ALA A 176 25.75 -1.20 -50.32
N VAL A 177 25.58 -0.57 -49.16
CA VAL A 177 26.25 -0.96 -47.92
C VAL A 177 25.15 -1.42 -46.98
N GLU A 178 25.14 -2.71 -46.67
CA GLU A 178 24.16 -3.28 -45.74
C GLU A 178 24.73 -3.25 -44.31
N ASP A 179 23.89 -2.83 -43.37
CA ASP A 179 24.14 -2.95 -41.93
C ASP A 179 24.09 -4.45 -41.49
N PRO A 180 24.45 -4.75 -40.23
CA PRO A 180 24.37 -6.11 -39.68
C PRO A 180 22.98 -6.76 -39.76
N ASP A 181 21.91 -5.96 -39.72
CA ASP A 181 20.52 -6.41 -39.74
C ASP A 181 19.96 -6.57 -41.17
N GLY A 182 20.72 -6.12 -42.17
CA GLY A 182 20.38 -6.20 -43.60
C GLY A 182 19.70 -4.96 -44.17
N GLY A 183 19.61 -3.87 -43.40
CA GLY A 183 19.16 -2.56 -43.86
C GLY A 183 20.21 -1.86 -44.72
N ASP A 184 19.77 -1.01 -45.65
CA ASP A 184 20.67 -0.19 -46.48
C ASP A 184 21.10 1.07 -45.71
N ALA A 185 22.41 1.32 -45.68
CA ALA A 185 23.05 2.38 -44.92
C ALA A 185 23.00 3.76 -45.61
N GLY A 186 22.11 3.95 -46.58
CA GLY A 186 22.00 5.19 -47.35
C GLY A 186 23.20 5.44 -48.27
N TRP A 187 23.82 4.38 -48.79
CA TRP A 187 24.93 4.50 -49.74
C TRP A 187 24.43 4.99 -51.11
N ASP A 188 24.93 6.15 -51.56
CA ASP A 188 24.73 6.62 -52.94
C ASP A 188 25.93 6.24 -53.81
N PRO A 189 25.79 5.28 -54.74
CA PRO A 189 26.86 4.90 -55.64
C PRO A 189 27.26 6.02 -56.61
N GLU A 190 26.47 7.07 -56.82
CA GLU A 190 26.76 8.15 -57.77
C GLU A 190 27.40 9.39 -57.12
N ASP A 191 27.69 9.35 -55.82
CA ASP A 191 28.26 10.49 -55.10
C ASP A 191 29.73 10.76 -55.45
N ASP A 192 29.95 11.81 -56.24
CA ASP A 192 31.27 12.29 -56.68
C ASP A 192 32.18 12.79 -55.52
N GLU A 193 31.65 13.03 -54.32
CA GLU A 193 32.46 13.42 -53.14
C GLU A 193 33.38 12.27 -52.70
N TRP A 194 32.87 11.05 -52.75
CA TRP A 194 33.52 9.87 -52.17
C TRP A 194 34.02 8.90 -53.23
N VAL A 195 33.39 8.89 -54.41
CA VAL A 195 33.58 7.87 -55.43
C VAL A 195 34.55 8.32 -56.52
N LYS A 196 35.60 7.53 -56.75
CA LYS A 196 36.48 7.66 -57.91
C LYS A 196 36.35 6.43 -58.81
N ARG A 197 35.75 6.60 -59.99
CA ARG A 197 35.56 5.55 -60.99
C ARG A 197 36.51 5.65 -62.18
N THR A 198 36.91 4.49 -62.67
CA THR A 198 37.67 4.28 -63.91
C THR A 198 37.13 3.04 -64.60
N LEU A 199 37.43 2.86 -65.89
CA LEU A 199 37.02 1.67 -66.67
C LEU A 199 37.40 0.31 -66.04
N THR A 200 38.32 0.28 -65.07
CA THR A 200 38.81 -0.98 -64.46
C THR A 200 38.77 -0.98 -62.93
N SER A 201 38.26 0.09 -62.32
CA SER A 201 38.17 0.16 -60.85
C SER A 201 37.24 1.23 -60.32
N GLU A 202 36.68 0.95 -59.15
CA GLU A 202 36.00 1.90 -58.26
C GLU A 202 36.80 2.01 -56.96
N ALA A 203 37.00 3.24 -56.48
CA ALA A 203 37.65 3.49 -55.20
C ALA A 203 36.84 4.51 -54.40
N VAL A 204 36.61 4.18 -53.12
CA VAL A 204 35.95 5.04 -52.16
C VAL A 204 36.88 5.26 -50.98
N LYS A 205 36.94 6.50 -50.50
CA LYS A 205 37.88 6.88 -49.45
C LYS A 205 37.16 7.55 -48.30
N ASP A 206 37.29 6.95 -47.12
CA ASP A 206 36.83 7.51 -45.84
C ASP A 206 35.33 7.84 -45.79
N TRP A 207 34.49 7.07 -46.47
CA TRP A 207 33.04 7.23 -46.42
C TRP A 207 32.51 6.89 -45.02
N PRO A 208 31.70 7.77 -44.38
CA PRO A 208 31.22 7.56 -43.03
C PRO A 208 29.99 6.65 -42.98
N LEU A 209 30.01 5.63 -42.12
CA LEU A 209 28.79 4.91 -41.75
C LEU A 209 27.86 5.80 -40.90
N PRO A 210 26.53 5.58 -40.93
CA PRO A 210 25.58 6.24 -40.03
C PRO A 210 26.07 6.19 -38.57
N ALA A 211 25.94 7.29 -37.83
CA ALA A 211 26.52 7.42 -36.49
C ALA A 211 25.89 6.44 -35.48
N ASP A 212 24.61 6.17 -35.64
CA ASP A 212 23.72 5.29 -34.88
C ASP A 212 23.74 3.82 -35.35
N GLY A 213 24.51 3.49 -36.39
CA GLY A 213 24.56 2.12 -36.91
C GLY A 213 25.18 1.12 -35.91
N PRO A 214 24.66 -0.12 -35.82
CA PRO A 214 25.12 -1.09 -34.83
C PRO A 214 26.54 -1.60 -35.13
N GLY A 215 27.24 -2.00 -34.07
CA GLY A 215 28.52 -2.71 -34.16
C GLY A 215 28.34 -4.14 -34.65
N GLY A 216 29.00 -4.53 -35.75
CA GLY A 216 28.86 -5.88 -36.26
C GLY A 216 29.50 -6.13 -37.63
N SER A 217 28.98 -7.13 -38.33
CA SER A 217 29.46 -7.55 -39.64
C SER A 217 28.67 -6.89 -40.77
N TRP A 218 29.07 -5.67 -41.13
CA TRP A 218 28.55 -4.91 -42.26
C TRP A 218 28.93 -5.57 -43.60
N LYS A 219 28.18 -5.30 -44.67
CA LYS A 219 28.40 -5.94 -45.98
C LYS A 219 28.46 -4.91 -47.10
N LEU A 220 29.51 -4.98 -47.92
CA LEU A 220 29.56 -4.29 -49.22
C LEU A 220 28.88 -5.16 -50.26
N VAL A 221 27.80 -4.66 -50.86
CA VAL A 221 27.03 -5.34 -51.88
C VAL A 221 27.58 -4.96 -53.24
N VAL A 222 28.30 -5.87 -53.90
CA VAL A 222 28.86 -5.65 -55.23
C VAL A 222 27.95 -6.29 -56.27
N GLU A 223 27.46 -5.49 -57.20
CA GLU A 223 26.69 -5.97 -58.36
C GLU A 223 27.56 -6.02 -59.62
N ASN A 224 27.28 -6.96 -60.51
CA ASN A 224 27.93 -7.07 -61.81
C ASN A 224 26.89 -7.30 -62.92
N LYS A 225 26.71 -6.32 -63.81
CA LYS A 225 25.59 -6.27 -64.78
C LYS A 225 25.92 -6.71 -66.22
N LEU A 226 27.20 -6.72 -66.66
CA LEU A 226 27.54 -6.86 -68.09
C LEU A 226 28.39 -8.09 -68.48
N GLY A 227 29.03 -8.83 -67.56
CA GLY A 227 29.77 -10.06 -67.94
C GLY A 227 30.67 -10.72 -66.88
N SER A 228 31.21 -11.91 -67.17
CA SER A 228 32.12 -12.68 -66.28
C SER A 228 33.42 -11.92 -66.02
N SER A 229 33.64 -11.48 -64.78
CA SER A 229 34.82 -10.70 -64.38
C SER A 229 35.54 -11.32 -63.18
N THR A 230 36.86 -11.11 -63.09
CA THR A 230 37.61 -11.35 -61.84
C THR A 230 37.89 -10.01 -61.16
N ALA A 231 37.59 -9.90 -59.88
CA ALA A 231 37.80 -8.69 -59.09
C ALA A 231 38.84 -8.87 -57.98
N SER A 232 39.41 -7.77 -57.50
CA SER A 232 40.16 -7.68 -56.25
C SER A 232 39.56 -6.56 -55.42
N LEU A 233 39.19 -6.87 -54.18
CA LEU A 233 38.57 -5.94 -53.24
C LEU A 233 39.49 -5.75 -52.04
N SER A 234 39.81 -4.50 -51.73
CA SER A 234 40.45 -4.12 -50.48
C SER A 234 39.51 -3.23 -49.71
N ILE A 235 39.20 -3.56 -48.45
CA ILE A 235 38.40 -2.74 -47.53
C ILE A 235 39.32 -2.28 -46.40
N LYS A 236 39.20 -1.03 -45.98
CA LYS A 236 39.92 -0.47 -44.83
C LYS A 236 38.91 0.26 -43.94
N MET A 237 38.99 0.01 -42.64
CA MET A 237 38.18 0.70 -41.64
C MET A 237 39.11 1.51 -40.75
N LYS A 238 38.69 2.73 -40.43
CA LYS A 238 39.34 3.55 -39.40
C LYS A 238 38.28 4.35 -38.66
N LEU A 239 38.59 4.69 -37.41
CA LEU A 239 37.79 5.66 -36.67
C LEU A 239 38.15 7.09 -37.09
N PRO A 240 37.21 8.04 -37.00
CA PRO A 240 37.51 9.47 -37.12
C PRO A 240 38.62 9.88 -36.15
N LYS A 241 39.40 10.89 -36.53
CA LYS A 241 40.43 11.43 -35.65
C LYS A 241 39.74 12.21 -34.53
N ALA A 242 39.71 11.64 -33.33
CA ALA A 242 39.13 12.30 -32.17
C ALA A 242 40.05 13.40 -31.63
N GLU A 243 39.45 14.51 -31.17
CA GLU A 243 40.16 15.51 -30.37
C GLU A 243 40.48 14.94 -28.99
N LYS A 244 41.64 15.29 -28.44
CA LYS A 244 41.99 14.88 -27.08
C LYS A 244 41.21 15.75 -26.09
N THR A 245 40.23 15.17 -25.44
CA THR A 245 39.47 15.79 -24.36
C THR A 245 39.93 15.25 -23.01
N THR A 246 39.75 16.05 -21.95
CA THR A 246 39.93 15.63 -20.56
C THR A 246 38.63 15.90 -19.84
N ALA A 247 38.07 14.88 -19.19
CA ALA A 247 36.90 15.02 -18.33
C ALA A 247 37.26 14.63 -16.90
N SER A 248 36.61 15.29 -15.94
CA SER A 248 36.69 14.94 -14.52
C SER A 248 35.28 14.74 -14.02
N LEU A 249 35.02 13.59 -13.40
CA LEU A 249 33.81 13.36 -12.62
C LEU A 249 34.11 13.78 -11.18
N THR A 250 33.18 14.50 -10.57
CA THR A 250 33.24 14.84 -9.13
C THR A 250 32.58 13.75 -8.32
N LEU A 251 33.08 13.62 -7.09
CA LEU A 251 33.10 12.46 -6.19
C LEU A 251 31.76 12.03 -5.58
N GLU A 252 30.62 12.52 -6.06
CA GLU A 252 29.31 12.28 -5.46
C GLU A 252 28.53 11.32 -6.35
N GLU A 253 28.66 10.03 -6.02
CA GLU A 253 27.91 8.95 -6.66
C GLU A 253 26.48 8.94 -6.11
N PRO A 254 25.47 8.69 -6.96
CA PRO A 254 24.11 8.57 -6.47
C PRO A 254 24.00 7.40 -5.48
N VAL A 255 23.27 7.61 -4.40
CA VAL A 255 22.92 6.56 -3.43
C VAL A 255 21.40 6.45 -3.37
N LEU A 256 20.87 5.23 -3.29
CA LEU A 256 19.48 4.99 -2.91
C LEU A 256 19.47 4.37 -1.51
N ASP A 257 18.63 4.91 -0.63
CA ASP A 257 18.50 4.48 0.76
C ASP A 257 17.22 3.67 0.99
N SER A 258 16.11 4.07 0.36
CA SER A 258 14.80 3.44 0.58
C SER A 258 13.83 3.67 -0.57
N ILE A 259 12.79 2.85 -0.59
CA ILE A 259 11.61 2.95 -1.44
C ILE A 259 10.37 3.01 -0.54
N SER A 260 9.38 3.82 -0.92
CA SER A 260 8.16 4.01 -0.13
C SER A 260 7.26 2.77 -0.07
N HIS A 261 7.36 1.87 -1.06
CA HIS A 261 6.61 0.61 -1.09
C HIS A 261 7.54 -0.50 -1.59
N SER A 262 7.78 -1.53 -0.77
CA SER A 262 8.56 -2.72 -1.15
C SER A 262 7.71 -3.73 -1.93
N THR A 263 6.39 -3.58 -1.96
CA THR A 263 5.47 -4.38 -2.77
C THR A 263 4.40 -3.48 -3.37
N SER A 264 4.18 -3.53 -4.68
CA SER A 264 3.07 -2.80 -5.30
C SER A 264 2.69 -3.33 -6.68
N THR A 265 1.53 -2.92 -7.17
CA THR A 265 1.13 -3.20 -8.56
C THR A 265 1.62 -2.11 -9.51
N CYS A 266 1.43 -2.37 -10.79
CA CYS A 266 1.78 -1.46 -11.86
C CYS A 266 0.97 -0.15 -11.80
N GLY A 267 1.60 0.99 -12.16
CA GLY A 267 0.97 2.31 -12.23
C GLY A 267 0.98 3.08 -10.92
N VAL A 268 1.18 2.41 -9.79
CA VAL A 268 1.34 3.06 -8.48
C VAL A 268 2.57 3.96 -8.49
N VAL A 269 2.42 5.18 -7.97
CA VAL A 269 3.55 6.10 -7.81
C VAL A 269 4.27 5.77 -6.51
N VAL A 270 5.56 5.46 -6.62
CA VAL A 270 6.45 5.23 -5.49
C VAL A 270 7.44 6.37 -5.34
N THR A 271 7.93 6.55 -4.12
CA THR A 271 8.98 7.51 -3.79
C THR A 271 10.27 6.77 -3.43
N LEU A 272 11.38 7.12 -4.06
CA LEU A 272 12.72 6.69 -3.68
C LEU A 272 13.43 7.82 -2.94
N GLN A 273 14.13 7.49 -1.86
CA GLN A 273 15.00 8.42 -1.15
C GLN A 273 16.46 8.04 -1.35
N GLY A 274 17.32 9.04 -1.34
CA GLY A 274 18.75 8.86 -1.51
C GLY A 274 19.51 10.18 -1.48
N ASP A 275 20.76 10.11 -1.92
CA ASP A 275 21.66 11.25 -2.04
C ASP A 275 22.22 11.34 -3.47
N ASP A 276 22.57 12.57 -3.88
CA ASP A 276 23.21 12.87 -5.16
C ASP A 276 22.47 12.39 -6.43
N LEU A 277 21.14 12.36 -6.37
CA LEU A 277 20.25 11.86 -7.43
C LEU A 277 20.07 12.82 -8.62
N GLY A 278 20.94 13.83 -8.75
CA GLY A 278 20.93 14.80 -9.85
C GLY A 278 19.57 15.49 -10.07
N THR A 279 19.34 16.03 -11.27
CA THR A 279 18.06 16.68 -11.64
C THR A 279 17.46 16.17 -12.94
N SER A 280 18.15 15.29 -13.66
CA SER A 280 17.71 14.81 -14.98
C SER A 280 18.27 13.41 -15.26
N PRO A 281 17.80 12.38 -14.53
CA PRO A 281 18.30 11.02 -14.72
C PRO A 281 17.98 10.47 -16.10
N ARG A 282 18.69 9.41 -16.47
CA ARG A 282 18.32 8.56 -17.62
C ARG A 282 17.06 7.77 -17.33
N GLY A 283 16.81 7.40 -16.06
CA GLY A 283 15.57 6.75 -15.63
C GLY A 283 15.69 6.00 -14.31
N VAL A 284 14.63 5.28 -13.99
CA VAL A 284 14.55 4.29 -12.91
C VAL A 284 14.02 2.98 -13.50
N TRP A 285 14.51 1.85 -13.03
CA TRP A 285 14.08 0.52 -13.46
C TRP A 285 13.74 -0.36 -12.25
N PHE A 286 12.73 -1.21 -12.43
CA PHE A 286 12.32 -2.28 -11.53
C PHE A 286 12.65 -3.60 -12.23
N GLY A 287 13.78 -4.20 -11.85
CA GLY A 287 14.43 -5.26 -12.62
C GLY A 287 14.68 -4.81 -14.07
N PRO A 288 14.18 -5.53 -15.09
CA PRO A 288 14.35 -5.13 -16.49
C PRO A 288 13.37 -4.04 -16.95
N ASN A 289 12.36 -3.69 -16.15
CA ASN A 289 11.24 -2.86 -16.58
C ASN A 289 11.46 -1.39 -16.22
N ALA A 290 11.35 -0.48 -17.19
CA ALA A 290 11.57 0.95 -16.98
C ALA A 290 10.35 1.63 -16.34
N ALA A 291 10.57 2.37 -15.25
CA ALA A 291 9.56 3.20 -14.62
C ALA A 291 9.18 4.39 -15.51
N THR A 292 7.98 4.92 -15.31
CA THR A 292 7.52 6.14 -15.99
C THR A 292 7.32 7.28 -14.98
N GLY A 293 7.13 8.52 -15.45
CA GLY A 293 6.88 9.66 -14.55
C GLY A 293 8.04 10.02 -13.61
N VAL A 294 9.27 9.62 -13.93
CA VAL A 294 10.46 9.85 -13.10
C VAL A 294 10.70 11.35 -12.90
N ALA A 295 10.56 11.82 -11.66
CA ALA A 295 10.81 13.21 -11.27
C ALA A 295 11.70 13.26 -10.03
N VAL A 296 12.78 14.03 -10.10
CA VAL A 296 13.72 14.21 -8.98
C VAL A 296 13.49 15.56 -8.31
N THR A 297 13.31 15.55 -6.98
CA THR A 297 13.11 16.74 -6.15
C THR A 297 14.23 16.88 -5.13
N GLY A 298 14.82 18.07 -5.05
CA GLY A 298 15.85 18.38 -4.07
C GLY A 298 17.16 17.58 -4.20
N GLY A 299 17.35 16.82 -5.29
CA GLY A 299 18.49 15.93 -5.49
C GLY A 299 18.52 14.72 -4.55
N LYS A 300 17.45 14.49 -3.79
CA LYS A 300 17.37 13.46 -2.74
C LYS A 300 16.16 12.55 -2.87
N THR A 301 15.12 13.01 -3.56
CA THR A 301 13.84 12.29 -3.63
C THR A 301 13.46 12.09 -5.08
N ILE A 302 13.03 10.88 -5.44
CA ILE A 302 12.52 10.54 -6.77
C ILE A 302 11.08 10.07 -6.63
N THR A 303 10.18 10.60 -7.44
CA THR A 303 8.86 9.98 -7.64
C THR A 303 8.83 9.31 -9.00
N CYS A 304 8.25 8.11 -9.10
CA CYS A 304 8.08 7.40 -10.36
C CYS A 304 6.92 6.40 -10.28
N SER A 305 6.31 6.08 -11.42
CA SER A 305 5.27 5.07 -11.53
C SER A 305 5.86 3.69 -11.79
N VAL A 306 5.46 2.72 -10.96
CA VAL A 306 5.84 1.31 -11.06
C VAL A 306 5.43 0.76 -12.43
N PRO A 307 6.32 0.07 -13.16
CA PRO A 307 5.97 -0.52 -14.45
C PRO A 307 5.19 -1.83 -14.30
N ALA A 308 4.73 -2.41 -15.40
CA ALA A 308 4.27 -3.80 -15.38
C ALA A 308 5.43 -4.75 -15.11
N GLY A 309 5.21 -5.78 -14.29
CA GLY A 309 6.22 -6.76 -13.90
C GLY A 309 5.67 -7.85 -12.98
N THR A 310 6.53 -8.78 -12.58
CA THR A 310 6.19 -9.92 -11.70
C THR A 310 7.37 -10.28 -10.81
N GLY A 311 7.10 -10.72 -9.57
CA GLY A 311 8.11 -11.24 -8.65
C GLY A 311 8.98 -10.18 -7.98
N LEU A 312 9.96 -10.65 -7.20
CA LEU A 312 10.95 -9.83 -6.49
C LEU A 312 12.04 -9.35 -7.46
N VAL A 313 12.36 -8.05 -7.42
CA VAL A 313 13.32 -7.38 -8.29
C VAL A 313 14.13 -6.30 -7.55
N ASP A 314 15.30 -6.00 -8.09
CA ASP A 314 16.08 -4.82 -7.72
C ASP A 314 15.43 -3.53 -8.26
N VAL A 315 15.66 -2.41 -7.57
CA VAL A 315 15.35 -1.06 -8.07
C VAL A 315 16.63 -0.34 -8.44
N VAL A 316 16.71 0.16 -9.67
CA VAL A 316 17.92 0.77 -10.23
C VAL A 316 17.66 2.19 -10.68
N TYR A 317 18.42 3.13 -10.14
CA TYR A 317 18.48 4.51 -10.63
C TYR A 317 19.68 4.68 -11.57
N VAL A 318 19.50 5.38 -12.70
CA VAL A 318 20.60 5.72 -13.61
C VAL A 318 20.69 7.24 -13.80
N ALA A 319 21.79 7.83 -13.35
CA ALA A 319 22.08 9.25 -13.46
C ALA A 319 22.30 9.70 -14.92
N ALA A 320 22.28 11.02 -15.13
CA ALA A 320 22.47 11.64 -16.45
C ALA A 320 23.80 11.25 -17.12
N ASP A 321 24.86 11.15 -16.31
CA ASP A 321 26.21 10.79 -16.72
C ASP A 321 26.44 9.28 -16.82
N GLY A 322 25.44 8.47 -16.43
CA GLY A 322 25.45 7.02 -16.51
C GLY A 322 25.87 6.29 -15.23
N GLN A 323 26.16 7.01 -14.14
CA GLN A 323 26.32 6.40 -12.82
C GLN A 323 25.02 5.74 -12.34
N VAL A 324 25.12 4.79 -11.42
CA VAL A 324 23.98 3.96 -10.99
C VAL A 324 23.92 3.82 -9.48
N ALA A 325 22.70 3.69 -8.96
CA ALA A 325 22.42 3.38 -7.57
C ALA A 325 21.38 2.25 -7.51
N PHE A 326 21.49 1.38 -6.50
CA PHE A 326 20.69 0.17 -6.39
C PHE A 326 20.00 0.07 -5.03
N LEU A 327 18.79 -0.47 -5.05
CA LEU A 327 18.20 -1.17 -3.91
C LEU A 327 18.05 -2.64 -4.32
N GLU A 328 18.86 -3.53 -3.74
CA GLU A 328 18.87 -4.96 -4.04
C GLU A 328 17.65 -5.66 -3.42
N ASP A 329 16.98 -6.54 -4.18
CA ASP A 329 15.82 -7.33 -3.76
C ASP A 329 14.77 -6.48 -2.99
N ALA A 330 14.57 -5.24 -3.44
CA ALA A 330 13.84 -4.23 -2.68
C ALA A 330 12.39 -4.03 -3.11
N PHE A 331 11.97 -4.63 -4.23
CA PHE A 331 10.62 -4.46 -4.76
C PHE A 331 10.00 -5.77 -5.25
N THR A 332 8.79 -6.09 -4.80
CA THR A 332 7.98 -7.20 -5.28
C THR A 332 6.80 -6.67 -6.07
N PHE A 333 6.62 -7.14 -7.30
CA PHE A 333 5.39 -6.86 -8.04
C PHE A 333 4.22 -7.66 -7.44
N GLN A 334 3.16 -6.96 -7.07
CA GLN A 334 1.90 -7.58 -6.66
C GLN A 334 1.23 -8.28 -7.86
N ASP A 335 0.68 -9.46 -7.63
CA ASP A 335 -0.06 -10.21 -8.65
C ASP A 335 -1.29 -9.42 -9.16
N LEU A 336 -1.67 -9.66 -10.42
CA LEU A 336 -2.88 -9.07 -11.00
C LEU A 336 -4.13 -9.53 -10.21
N PRO A 337 -5.16 -8.68 -10.07
CA PRO A 337 -6.39 -9.06 -9.39
C PRO A 337 -7.10 -10.20 -10.14
N THR A 338 -7.80 -11.03 -9.40
CA THR A 338 -8.65 -12.07 -9.98
C THR A 338 -10.06 -11.54 -10.17
N VAL A 339 -10.64 -11.70 -11.37
CA VAL A 339 -12.04 -11.36 -11.65
C VAL A 339 -12.86 -12.63 -11.74
N THR A 340 -13.92 -12.75 -10.93
CA THR A 340 -14.79 -13.93 -10.87
C THR A 340 -16.04 -13.78 -11.73
N GLY A 341 -16.51 -12.56 -11.97
CA GLY A 341 -17.70 -12.29 -12.78
C GLY A 341 -18.13 -10.84 -12.75
N PHE A 342 -19.30 -10.56 -13.32
CA PHE A 342 -19.94 -9.25 -13.23
C PHE A 342 -21.45 -9.38 -13.35
N GLU A 343 -22.16 -8.43 -12.75
CA GLU A 343 -23.59 -8.27 -12.89
C GLU A 343 -23.96 -6.79 -13.09
N PRO A 344 -24.97 -6.48 -13.91
CA PRO A 344 -25.81 -7.41 -14.67
C PRO A 344 -25.13 -7.89 -15.96
N THR A 345 -25.55 -9.06 -16.48
CA THR A 345 -25.02 -9.64 -17.75
C THR A 345 -25.75 -9.16 -19.01
N SER A 346 -26.79 -8.35 -18.85
CA SER A 346 -27.53 -7.72 -19.95
C SER A 346 -28.10 -6.37 -19.51
N GLY A 347 -28.56 -5.56 -20.46
CA GLY A 347 -29.19 -4.27 -20.16
C GLY A 347 -29.62 -3.48 -21.39
N PRO A 348 -30.19 -2.28 -21.22
CA PRO A 348 -30.73 -1.49 -22.31
C PRO A 348 -29.59 -0.93 -23.19
N ASN A 349 -29.83 -0.84 -24.50
CA ASN A 349 -28.89 -0.24 -25.47
C ASN A 349 -28.56 1.24 -25.18
N THR A 350 -29.39 1.94 -24.42
CA THR A 350 -29.12 3.30 -23.92
C THR A 350 -27.99 3.36 -22.89
N GLY A 351 -27.56 2.23 -22.31
CA GLY A 351 -26.55 2.19 -21.25
C GLY A 351 -27.01 2.93 -19.98
N ASN A 352 -26.06 3.55 -19.29
CA ASN A 352 -26.19 4.28 -18.03
C ASN A 352 -26.71 3.42 -16.85
N ILE A 353 -26.51 2.11 -16.93
CA ILE A 353 -26.81 1.19 -15.85
C ILE A 353 -25.53 0.89 -15.08
N GLU A 354 -25.64 0.70 -13.77
CA GLU A 354 -24.52 0.28 -12.94
C GLU A 354 -24.19 -1.19 -13.19
N MET A 355 -22.90 -1.49 -13.27
CA MET A 355 -22.32 -2.83 -13.32
C MET A 355 -21.39 -2.98 -12.13
N ARG A 356 -21.55 -4.08 -11.39
CA ARG A 356 -20.63 -4.59 -10.38
C ARG A 356 -19.79 -5.69 -11.01
N ILE A 357 -18.48 -5.59 -10.92
CA ILE A 357 -17.51 -6.61 -11.32
C ILE A 357 -16.92 -7.17 -10.04
N PHE A 358 -17.03 -8.48 -9.85
CA PHE A 358 -16.61 -9.18 -8.65
C PHE A 358 -15.23 -9.80 -8.84
N GLY A 359 -14.46 -9.85 -7.78
CA GLY A 359 -13.10 -10.34 -7.80
C GLY A 359 -12.44 -10.31 -6.44
N ALA A 360 -11.11 -10.32 -6.45
CA ALA A 360 -10.28 -10.15 -5.27
C ALA A 360 -8.96 -9.49 -5.69
N GLY A 361 -8.38 -8.72 -4.77
CA GLY A 361 -7.12 -8.01 -4.99
C GLY A 361 -7.28 -6.73 -5.81
N PHE A 362 -8.48 -6.19 -5.97
CA PHE A 362 -8.64 -4.87 -6.55
C PHE A 362 -8.11 -3.83 -5.56
N LEU A 363 -7.21 -2.98 -6.03
CA LEU A 363 -6.74 -1.86 -5.25
C LEU A 363 -7.77 -0.73 -5.26
N PRO A 364 -7.87 0.08 -4.19
CA PRO A 364 -8.85 1.15 -4.08
C PRO A 364 -8.83 2.09 -5.29
N SER A 365 -9.99 2.67 -5.64
CA SER A 365 -10.11 3.56 -6.81
C SER A 365 -9.32 4.86 -6.74
N THR A 366 -8.71 5.13 -5.59
CA THR A 366 -7.91 6.31 -5.25
C THR A 366 -6.68 6.48 -6.13
N LEU A 367 -6.28 5.41 -6.83
CA LEU A 367 -5.11 5.37 -7.70
C LEU A 367 -5.45 5.36 -9.21
N ASP A 368 -6.73 5.48 -9.60
CA ASP A 368 -7.22 5.39 -10.99
C ASP A 368 -6.63 4.18 -11.76
N LEU A 369 -6.38 3.08 -11.04
CA LEU A 369 -5.62 1.94 -11.57
C LEU A 369 -6.40 1.07 -12.53
N TYR A 370 -7.71 1.25 -12.62
CA TYR A 370 -8.58 0.38 -13.39
C TYR A 370 -9.42 1.15 -14.39
N SER A 371 -9.50 0.62 -15.60
CA SER A 371 -10.47 1.03 -16.60
C SER A 371 -11.30 -0.17 -17.04
N VAL A 372 -12.60 0.03 -17.20
CA VAL A 372 -13.52 -1.00 -17.69
C VAL A 372 -13.95 -0.62 -19.10
N LEU A 373 -13.85 -1.55 -20.05
CA LEU A 373 -14.32 -1.38 -21.41
C LEU A 373 -15.42 -2.39 -21.73
N ILE A 374 -16.53 -1.92 -22.31
CA ILE A 374 -17.62 -2.78 -22.80
C ILE A 374 -17.70 -2.65 -24.31
N GLY A 375 -17.34 -3.71 -25.03
CA GLY A 375 -17.28 -3.71 -26.48
C GLY A 375 -16.24 -2.74 -27.05
N GLY A 376 -15.21 -2.40 -26.27
CA GLY A 376 -14.19 -1.40 -26.59
C GLY A 376 -14.58 0.04 -26.26
N VAL A 377 -15.77 0.29 -25.71
CA VAL A 377 -16.19 1.62 -25.25
C VAL A 377 -15.93 1.73 -23.74
N PRO A 378 -15.22 2.76 -23.26
CA PRO A 378 -14.97 2.95 -21.82
C PRO A 378 -16.27 3.12 -21.03
N ALA A 379 -16.38 2.42 -19.91
CA ALA A 379 -17.35 2.72 -18.86
C ALA A 379 -16.98 4.03 -18.16
N SER A 380 -17.95 4.66 -17.52
CA SER A 380 -17.72 5.81 -16.65
C SER A 380 -17.86 5.41 -15.18
N GLN A 381 -17.41 6.28 -14.27
CA GLN A 381 -17.54 6.07 -12.81
C GLN A 381 -17.01 4.72 -12.35
N VAL A 382 -15.84 4.30 -12.88
CA VAL A 382 -15.15 3.10 -12.41
C VAL A 382 -14.65 3.37 -10.99
N ARG A 383 -15.13 2.61 -10.02
CA ARG A 383 -14.78 2.74 -8.60
C ARG A 383 -14.56 1.37 -8.00
N VAL A 384 -13.68 1.25 -7.03
CA VAL A 384 -13.45 0.01 -6.27
C VAL A 384 -13.98 0.25 -4.87
N ASN A 385 -14.66 -0.73 -4.28
CA ASN A 385 -15.07 -0.63 -2.87
C ASN A 385 -13.87 -0.75 -1.92
N ASP A 386 -14.12 -0.44 -0.64
CA ASP A 386 -13.09 -0.44 0.39
C ASP A 386 -12.51 -1.84 0.64
N GLU A 387 -13.31 -2.90 0.44
CA GLU A 387 -12.89 -4.29 0.60
C GLU A 387 -12.01 -4.81 -0.54
N GLY A 388 -11.91 -4.08 -1.68
CA GLY A 388 -11.09 -4.50 -2.81
C GLY A 388 -11.58 -5.75 -3.55
N ASP A 389 -12.87 -6.08 -3.41
CA ASP A 389 -13.50 -7.26 -4.01
C ASP A 389 -14.52 -6.92 -5.11
N THR A 390 -14.90 -5.65 -5.25
CA THR A 390 -15.92 -5.19 -6.18
C THR A 390 -15.54 -3.90 -6.89
N ILE A 391 -15.62 -3.89 -8.22
CA ILE A 391 -15.56 -2.69 -9.05
C ILE A 391 -16.96 -2.30 -9.49
N THR A 392 -17.40 -1.08 -9.20
CA THR A 392 -18.63 -0.50 -9.76
C THR A 392 -18.30 0.39 -10.96
N CYS A 393 -19.14 0.37 -12.00
CA CYS A 393 -19.02 1.29 -13.13
C CYS A 393 -20.35 1.50 -13.84
N ARG A 394 -20.49 2.58 -14.60
CA ARG A 394 -21.64 2.82 -15.48
C ARG A 394 -21.36 2.39 -16.90
N ILE A 395 -22.19 1.45 -17.37
CA ILE A 395 -22.11 0.89 -18.70
C ILE A 395 -22.44 1.98 -19.74
N PRO A 396 -21.62 2.17 -20.78
CA PRO A 396 -21.88 3.17 -21.82
C PRO A 396 -23.04 2.73 -22.73
N SER A 397 -23.64 3.66 -23.49
CA SER A 397 -24.57 3.28 -24.56
C SER A 397 -23.83 2.54 -25.67
N HIS A 398 -24.46 1.51 -26.23
CA HIS A 398 -23.89 0.74 -27.32
C HIS A 398 -24.99 0.11 -28.18
N VAL A 399 -24.67 -0.25 -29.42
CA VAL A 399 -25.58 -1.04 -30.28
C VAL A 399 -25.88 -2.41 -29.65
N SER A 400 -27.11 -2.88 -29.83
CA SER A 400 -27.62 -4.16 -29.30
C SER A 400 -26.79 -5.39 -29.71
N GLY A 401 -26.84 -6.42 -28.86
CA GLY A 401 -26.08 -7.66 -28.99
C GLY A 401 -24.95 -7.80 -27.95
N PRO A 402 -24.26 -8.96 -27.94
CA PRO A 402 -23.21 -9.24 -26.96
C PRO A 402 -21.96 -8.39 -27.19
N LYS A 403 -21.34 -7.97 -26.09
CA LYS A 403 -20.09 -7.21 -26.02
C LYS A 403 -19.18 -7.81 -24.95
N ALA A 404 -17.88 -7.91 -25.25
CA ALA A 404 -16.88 -8.32 -24.28
C ALA A 404 -16.76 -7.24 -23.19
N VAL A 405 -16.56 -7.67 -21.96
CA VAL A 405 -16.14 -6.81 -20.85
C VAL A 405 -14.64 -7.02 -20.70
N VAL A 406 -13.88 -5.93 -20.59
CA VAL A 406 -12.43 -5.97 -20.38
C VAL A 406 -12.12 -5.06 -19.21
N LEU A 407 -11.46 -5.60 -18.20
CA LEU A 407 -10.83 -4.83 -17.14
C LEU A 407 -9.37 -4.61 -17.54
N ARG A 408 -8.85 -3.40 -17.34
CA ARG A 408 -7.49 -3.05 -17.72
C ARG A 408 -6.84 -2.24 -16.61
N ASN A 409 -5.60 -2.58 -16.24
CA ASN A 409 -4.86 -1.85 -15.22
C ASN A 409 -4.23 -0.54 -15.77
N ALA A 410 -3.60 0.25 -14.91
CA ALA A 410 -2.99 1.54 -15.26
C ALA A 410 -1.88 1.44 -16.32
N CYS A 411 -1.21 0.29 -16.44
CA CYS A 411 -0.16 0.06 -17.45
C CYS A 411 -0.71 -0.52 -18.75
N GLY A 412 -2.02 -0.74 -18.83
CA GLY A 412 -2.70 -1.22 -20.02
C GLY A 412 -2.78 -2.74 -20.15
N GLU A 413 -2.38 -3.50 -19.13
CA GLU A 413 -2.55 -4.95 -19.11
C GLU A 413 -4.03 -5.30 -18.96
N GLU A 414 -4.51 -6.22 -19.80
CA GLU A 414 -5.89 -6.69 -19.75
C GLU A 414 -6.01 -7.82 -18.73
N ILE A 415 -6.88 -7.61 -17.75
CA ILE A 415 -7.27 -8.59 -16.75
C ILE A 415 -8.46 -9.38 -17.33
N PRO A 416 -8.38 -10.71 -17.42
CA PRO A 416 -9.46 -11.53 -17.97
C PRO A 416 -10.76 -11.34 -17.18
N VAL A 417 -11.84 -10.91 -17.85
CA VAL A 417 -13.19 -10.86 -17.28
C VAL A 417 -14.03 -11.96 -17.90
N PRO A 418 -14.56 -12.93 -17.12
CA PRO A 418 -15.38 -14.00 -17.67
C PRO A 418 -16.77 -13.50 -18.10
N GLY A 419 -17.18 -13.82 -19.34
CA GLY A 419 -18.54 -13.57 -19.85
C GLY A 419 -18.64 -12.44 -20.88
N THR A 420 -19.88 -12.10 -21.27
CA THR A 420 -20.19 -10.99 -22.19
C THR A 420 -21.45 -10.25 -21.74
N PHE A 421 -21.44 -8.93 -21.83
CA PHE A 421 -22.61 -8.09 -21.57
C PHE A 421 -23.50 -7.98 -22.81
N THR A 422 -24.81 -8.21 -22.69
CA THR A 422 -25.75 -8.16 -23.82
C THR A 422 -26.66 -6.92 -23.80
N TYR A 423 -26.51 -6.04 -24.78
CA TYR A 423 -27.40 -4.88 -24.95
C TYR A 423 -28.71 -5.25 -25.65
N GLY A 424 -29.86 -4.78 -25.15
CA GLY A 424 -31.21 -5.06 -25.66
C GLY A 424 -32.20 -3.89 -25.52
N THR A 425 -33.47 -4.12 -25.88
CA THR A 425 -34.57 -3.14 -25.79
C THR A 425 -35.79 -3.67 -25.03
N GLY A 426 -35.63 -4.78 -24.30
CA GLY A 426 -36.68 -5.39 -23.48
C GLY A 426 -36.84 -4.69 -22.12
N LEU A 427 -37.78 -5.18 -21.32
CA LEU A 427 -37.85 -4.82 -19.90
C LEU A 427 -36.50 -5.11 -19.25
N PHE A 428 -36.06 -4.22 -18.38
CA PHE A 428 -34.80 -4.37 -17.68
C PHE A 428 -34.94 -3.87 -16.25
N ILE A 429 -34.58 -4.70 -15.27
CA ILE A 429 -34.44 -4.28 -13.87
C ILE A 429 -32.98 -3.86 -13.68
N SER A 430 -32.74 -2.58 -13.44
CA SER A 430 -31.39 -2.05 -13.20
C SER A 430 -31.00 -2.07 -11.74
N SER A 431 -31.96 -1.97 -10.83
CA SER A 431 -31.71 -1.92 -9.39
C SER A 431 -32.92 -2.35 -8.59
N VAL A 432 -32.66 -2.78 -7.36
CA VAL A 432 -33.64 -2.98 -6.29
C VAL A 432 -33.06 -2.27 -5.09
N ARG A 433 -33.80 -1.38 -4.43
CA ARG A 433 -33.31 -0.61 -3.28
C ARG A 433 -34.35 -0.56 -2.16
N PRO A 434 -34.00 -0.98 -0.93
CA PRO A 434 -32.75 -1.70 -0.57
C PRO A 434 -32.65 -3.08 -1.26
N GLU A 435 -31.44 -3.64 -1.40
CA GLU A 435 -31.24 -4.99 -1.99
C GLU A 435 -31.49 -6.12 -0.97
N ALA A 436 -31.42 -5.80 0.31
CA ALA A 436 -31.78 -6.67 1.42
C ALA A 436 -32.86 -6.00 2.28
N VAL A 437 -33.71 -6.81 2.91
CA VAL A 437 -34.78 -6.34 3.80
C VAL A 437 -34.91 -7.26 5.02
N PRO A 438 -35.38 -6.74 6.16
CA PRO A 438 -35.72 -7.57 7.31
C PRO A 438 -36.69 -8.70 6.96
N ALA A 439 -36.51 -9.89 7.54
CA ALA A 439 -37.39 -11.05 7.37
C ALA A 439 -38.87 -10.77 7.71
N PHE A 440 -39.16 -9.75 8.53
CA PHE A 440 -40.54 -9.34 8.84
C PHE A 440 -41.20 -8.47 7.75
N GLY A 441 -40.48 -8.06 6.70
CA GLY A 441 -40.98 -7.18 5.64
C GLY A 441 -41.15 -5.73 6.13
N GLY A 442 -42.16 -5.02 5.63
CA GLY A 442 -42.51 -3.70 6.20
C GLY A 442 -41.61 -2.53 5.80
N VAL A 443 -40.79 -2.69 4.77
CA VAL A 443 -39.85 -1.69 4.26
C VAL A 443 -40.23 -1.35 2.80
N PRO A 444 -40.26 -0.07 2.39
CA PRO A 444 -40.52 0.26 0.99
C PRO A 444 -39.36 -0.20 0.11
N VAL A 445 -39.67 -0.83 -1.03
CA VAL A 445 -38.67 -1.32 -1.99
C VAL A 445 -38.90 -0.68 -3.36
N VAL A 446 -37.87 -0.07 -3.93
CA VAL A 446 -37.92 0.55 -5.26
C VAL A 446 -37.19 -0.35 -6.26
N ILE A 447 -37.92 -0.79 -7.29
CA ILE A 447 -37.41 -1.61 -8.39
C ILE A 447 -37.18 -0.68 -9.58
N GLY A 448 -35.93 -0.22 -9.73
CA GLY A 448 -35.50 0.65 -10.81
C GLY A 448 -35.26 -0.12 -12.11
N GLY A 449 -35.49 0.53 -13.25
CA GLY A 449 -35.26 -0.13 -14.53
C GLY A 449 -35.56 0.70 -15.76
N ALA A 450 -35.61 0.01 -16.90
CA ALA A 450 -35.87 0.61 -18.20
C ALA A 450 -36.99 -0.13 -18.93
N ASN A 451 -37.67 0.62 -19.80
CA ASN A 451 -38.78 0.16 -20.63
C ASN A 451 -40.01 -0.32 -19.83
N PHE A 452 -40.13 0.11 -18.57
CA PHE A 452 -41.31 -0.14 -17.75
C PHE A 452 -42.53 0.66 -18.22
N ALA A 453 -43.71 0.14 -17.90
CA ALA A 453 -45.00 0.78 -18.07
C ALA A 453 -45.81 0.71 -16.77
N ALA A 454 -46.73 1.66 -16.59
CA ALA A 454 -47.54 1.74 -15.39
C ALA A 454 -48.50 0.55 -15.21
N THR A 455 -48.67 -0.27 -16.25
CA THR A 455 -49.52 -1.47 -16.26
C THR A 455 -48.73 -2.76 -16.04
N ASP A 456 -47.42 -2.68 -15.80
CA ASP A 456 -46.63 -3.87 -15.51
C ASP A 456 -47.09 -4.51 -14.18
N THR A 457 -46.98 -5.83 -14.09
CA THR A 457 -47.19 -6.58 -12.86
C THR A 457 -45.84 -6.95 -12.27
N VAL A 458 -45.66 -6.67 -10.98
CA VAL A 458 -44.48 -7.08 -10.21
C VAL A 458 -44.85 -8.28 -9.35
N SER A 459 -43.96 -9.26 -9.24
CA SER A 459 -44.13 -10.41 -8.35
C SER A 459 -42.83 -10.78 -7.63
N LEU A 460 -42.95 -11.16 -6.35
CA LEU A 460 -41.90 -11.79 -5.53
C LEU A 460 -42.15 -13.29 -5.47
N ASP A 461 -41.18 -14.12 -5.85
CA ASP A 461 -41.31 -15.58 -5.90
C ASP A 461 -42.56 -16.07 -6.66
N GLY A 462 -42.93 -15.32 -7.72
CA GLY A 462 -44.10 -15.58 -8.53
C GLY A 462 -45.44 -15.16 -7.92
N VAL A 463 -45.46 -14.60 -6.70
CA VAL A 463 -46.63 -14.01 -6.06
C VAL A 463 -46.73 -12.53 -6.43
N PRO A 464 -47.79 -12.08 -7.10
CA PRO A 464 -47.96 -10.66 -7.43
C PRO A 464 -48.03 -9.78 -6.18
N ILE A 465 -47.34 -8.64 -6.23
CA ILE A 465 -47.33 -7.62 -5.17
C ILE A 465 -47.81 -6.29 -5.73
N ALA A 466 -48.50 -5.51 -4.90
CA ALA A 466 -48.96 -4.17 -5.25
C ALA A 466 -47.77 -3.21 -5.38
N THR A 467 -47.77 -2.42 -6.44
CA THR A 467 -46.74 -1.39 -6.66
C THR A 467 -47.35 -0.07 -7.13
N THR A 468 -46.65 1.02 -6.84
CA THR A 468 -46.91 2.34 -7.39
C THR A 468 -45.82 2.67 -8.43
N PRO A 469 -46.18 3.15 -9.64
CA PRO A 469 -45.18 3.51 -10.64
C PRO A 469 -44.50 4.84 -10.27
N VAL A 470 -43.16 4.87 -10.34
CA VAL A 470 -42.36 6.08 -10.15
C VAL A 470 -42.07 6.70 -11.51
N LEU A 471 -42.35 8.00 -11.65
CA LEU A 471 -42.31 8.71 -12.93
C LEU A 471 -41.17 9.73 -13.01
N PHE A 472 -40.50 9.76 -14.17
CA PHE A 472 -39.68 10.90 -14.60
C PHE A 472 -40.27 11.48 -15.89
N GLY A 473 -40.92 12.63 -15.78
CA GLY A 473 -41.78 13.15 -16.85
C GLY A 473 -42.93 12.18 -17.13
N SER A 474 -42.98 11.62 -18.35
CA SER A 474 -43.98 10.62 -18.75
C SER A 474 -43.46 9.18 -18.75
N ALA A 475 -42.18 8.96 -18.44
CA ALA A 475 -41.58 7.62 -18.40
C ALA A 475 -41.74 7.01 -17.01
N VAL A 476 -42.08 5.72 -16.95
CA VAL A 476 -41.98 4.94 -15.72
C VAL A 476 -40.54 4.47 -15.58
N ILE A 477 -39.87 4.93 -14.53
CA ILE A 477 -38.45 4.64 -14.27
C ILE A 477 -38.26 3.58 -13.17
N ALA A 478 -39.28 3.35 -12.35
CA ALA A 478 -39.28 2.32 -11.32
C ALA A 478 -40.70 1.89 -10.93
N HIS A 479 -40.80 0.78 -10.23
CA HIS A 479 -41.98 0.35 -9.47
C HIS A 479 -41.64 0.34 -7.98
N ARG A 480 -42.46 0.97 -7.15
CA ARG A 480 -42.27 0.99 -5.69
C ARG A 480 -43.27 0.08 -5.01
N ILE A 481 -42.77 -0.87 -4.22
CA ILE A 481 -43.55 -1.61 -3.22
C ILE A 481 -43.62 -0.72 -1.99
N GLU A 482 -44.81 -0.39 -1.51
CA GLU A 482 -44.97 0.36 -0.27
C GLU A 482 -44.72 -0.55 0.94
N ALA A 483 -44.35 0.03 2.08
CA ALA A 483 -43.97 -0.72 3.28
C ALA A 483 -45.04 -1.75 3.70
N GLU A 484 -46.31 -1.35 3.69
CA GLU A 484 -47.44 -2.22 4.03
C GLU A 484 -47.67 -3.39 3.06
N ASP A 485 -47.14 -3.30 1.84
CA ASP A 485 -47.34 -4.28 0.77
C ASP A 485 -46.19 -5.31 0.70
N LEU A 486 -45.06 -5.07 1.38
CA LEU A 486 -43.94 -6.02 1.47
C LEU A 486 -44.17 -7.00 2.64
N PRO A 487 -44.54 -8.28 2.36
CA PRO A 487 -44.86 -9.25 3.40
C PRO A 487 -43.61 -9.79 4.11
N ALA A 488 -43.81 -10.37 5.29
CA ALA A 488 -42.80 -11.18 5.95
C ALA A 488 -42.45 -12.42 5.10
N HIS A 489 -41.18 -12.80 5.11
CA HIS A 489 -40.64 -13.95 4.40
C HIS A 489 -39.58 -14.65 5.27
N ALA A 490 -39.36 -15.94 5.05
CA ALA A 490 -38.22 -16.60 5.69
C ALA A 490 -36.90 -16.00 5.17
N PRO A 491 -35.82 -15.98 5.96
CA PRO A 491 -34.50 -15.58 5.45
C PRO A 491 -34.14 -16.35 4.19
N GLY A 492 -33.56 -15.67 3.22
CA GLY A 492 -33.30 -16.22 1.91
C GLY A 492 -33.45 -15.19 0.79
N LYS A 493 -32.81 -15.50 -0.33
CA LYS A 493 -32.89 -14.72 -1.56
C LYS A 493 -34.13 -15.07 -2.38
N VAL A 494 -34.87 -14.05 -2.81
CA VAL A 494 -36.11 -14.17 -3.61
C VAL A 494 -35.98 -13.53 -4.98
N ASP A 495 -36.72 -14.05 -5.96
CA ASP A 495 -36.71 -13.49 -7.32
C ASP A 495 -37.69 -12.33 -7.46
N ILE A 496 -37.27 -11.24 -8.11
CA ILE A 496 -38.16 -10.16 -8.54
C ILE A 496 -38.44 -10.30 -10.03
N ARG A 497 -39.72 -10.40 -10.41
CA ARG A 497 -40.15 -10.44 -11.80
C ARG A 497 -41.06 -9.27 -12.14
N VAL A 498 -40.76 -8.58 -13.23
CA VAL A 498 -41.62 -7.57 -13.86
C VAL A 498 -42.16 -8.14 -15.17
N GLN A 499 -43.46 -8.12 -15.37
CA GLN A 499 -44.13 -8.57 -16.60
C GLN A 499 -45.05 -7.48 -17.15
N ASN A 500 -44.93 -7.18 -18.44
CA ASN A 500 -45.79 -6.21 -19.10
C ASN A 500 -47.09 -6.85 -19.64
N ALA A 501 -48.00 -6.00 -20.13
CA ALA A 501 -49.29 -6.43 -20.68
C ALA A 501 -49.21 -7.30 -21.94
N SER A 502 -48.08 -7.28 -22.68
CA SER A 502 -47.88 -8.16 -23.85
C SER A 502 -47.34 -9.55 -23.46
N GLY A 503 -47.06 -9.76 -22.16
CA GLY A 503 -46.57 -10.99 -21.60
C GLY A 503 -45.04 -11.11 -21.55
N ALA A 504 -44.30 -10.13 -22.09
CA ALA A 504 -42.85 -10.09 -21.94
C ALA A 504 -42.48 -9.83 -20.48
N SER A 505 -41.44 -10.50 -19.98
CA SER A 505 -41.00 -10.37 -18.60
C SER A 505 -39.49 -10.34 -18.46
N VAL A 506 -39.03 -9.69 -17.40
CA VAL A 506 -37.66 -9.74 -16.91
C VAL A 506 -37.69 -10.20 -15.45
N THR A 507 -36.72 -11.01 -15.07
CA THR A 507 -36.52 -11.47 -13.69
C THR A 507 -35.11 -11.10 -13.27
N LYS A 508 -34.97 -10.48 -12.09
CA LYS A 508 -33.69 -10.37 -11.37
C LYS A 508 -33.66 -11.52 -10.35
N SER A 509 -32.65 -12.38 -10.45
CA SER A 509 -32.51 -13.61 -9.67
C SER A 509 -31.06 -13.74 -9.17
N PRO A 510 -30.81 -13.62 -7.86
CA PRO A 510 -31.76 -13.14 -6.85
C PRO A 510 -32.12 -11.67 -7.06
N GLY A 511 -33.36 -11.30 -6.72
CA GLY A 511 -33.88 -9.93 -6.85
C GLY A 511 -33.83 -9.13 -5.55
N LEU A 512 -34.16 -9.76 -4.43
CA LEU A 512 -34.23 -9.17 -3.09
C LEU A 512 -33.81 -10.24 -2.08
N ALA A 513 -33.06 -9.88 -1.03
CA ALA A 513 -32.72 -10.79 0.06
C ALA A 513 -33.56 -10.47 1.30
N TYR A 514 -34.09 -11.49 1.97
CA TYR A 514 -34.64 -11.35 3.31
C TYR A 514 -33.61 -11.83 4.32
N PHE A 515 -33.29 -11.02 5.33
CA PHE A 515 -32.31 -11.39 6.33
C PHE A 515 -32.86 -11.36 7.76
N SER A 516 -32.25 -12.15 8.63
CA SER A 516 -32.50 -12.14 10.07
C SER A 516 -31.25 -12.50 10.85
N PHE A 517 -31.32 -12.49 12.19
CA PHE A 517 -30.25 -13.00 13.03
C PHE A 517 -30.69 -14.18 13.87
N SER A 518 -29.84 -15.20 13.96
CA SER A 518 -30.01 -16.34 14.85
C SER A 518 -28.93 -16.39 15.93
N ASP A 519 -29.28 -16.93 17.10
CA ASP A 519 -28.33 -17.05 18.21
C ASP A 519 -27.40 -18.26 18.02
N ALA A 520 -26.18 -17.99 17.56
CA ALA A 520 -25.11 -18.97 17.34
C ALA A 520 -24.16 -19.09 18.55
N THR A 521 -24.48 -18.46 19.70
CA THR A 521 -23.64 -18.45 20.91
C THR A 521 -23.31 -19.86 21.42
N SER A 522 -24.09 -20.88 21.04
CA SER A 522 -23.78 -22.29 21.33
C SER A 522 -22.40 -22.74 20.82
N GLY A 523 -21.86 -22.11 19.76
CA GLY A 523 -20.54 -22.38 19.19
C GLY A 523 -19.35 -21.98 20.08
N ILE A 524 -19.55 -21.06 21.04
CA ILE A 524 -18.54 -20.71 22.05
C ILE A 524 -18.45 -21.83 23.11
N PRO A 525 -17.27 -22.11 23.70
CA PRO A 525 -17.17 -23.05 24.83
C PRO A 525 -18.13 -22.74 25.98
N ALA A 526 -18.59 -23.77 26.70
CA ALA A 526 -19.55 -23.59 27.78
C ALA A 526 -18.99 -22.68 28.89
N ALA A 527 -19.82 -21.77 29.42
CA ALA A 527 -19.49 -21.01 30.62
C ALA A 527 -19.37 -21.96 31.82
N THR A 528 -18.42 -21.67 32.71
CA THR A 528 -18.17 -22.41 33.95
C THR A 528 -18.42 -21.50 35.15
N ALA A 529 -18.38 -22.05 36.37
CA ALA A 529 -18.48 -21.25 37.58
C ALA A 529 -17.33 -20.23 37.76
N ASN A 530 -16.21 -20.41 37.05
CA ASN A 530 -15.01 -19.58 37.16
C ASN A 530 -14.74 -18.75 35.89
N ASP A 531 -15.48 -18.97 34.81
CA ASP A 531 -15.30 -18.26 33.54
C ASP A 531 -16.61 -18.17 32.77
N ASP A 532 -17.06 -16.95 32.52
CA ASP A 532 -18.29 -16.56 31.83
C ASP A 532 -18.03 -16.07 30.40
N TRP A 533 -16.77 -16.10 29.95
CA TRP A 533 -16.32 -15.64 28.62
C TRP A 533 -16.61 -14.16 28.35
N GLY A 534 -16.75 -13.31 29.37
CA GLY A 534 -16.97 -11.86 29.22
C GLY A 534 -15.66 -11.06 29.17
N GLY A 535 -15.72 -9.89 28.54
CA GLY A 535 -14.58 -8.97 28.44
C GLY A 535 -15.02 -7.51 28.28
N GLN A 536 -14.05 -6.61 28.41
CA GLN A 536 -14.19 -5.19 28.15
C GLN A 536 -13.95 -4.85 26.68
N SER A 537 -13.18 -5.68 25.97
CA SER A 537 -12.89 -5.47 24.54
C SER A 537 -12.77 -6.81 23.80
N LEU A 538 -13.12 -6.75 22.51
CA LEU A 538 -13.11 -7.83 21.54
C LEU A 538 -12.25 -7.47 20.33
N ALA A 539 -11.53 -8.47 19.82
CA ALA A 539 -10.98 -8.44 18.47
C ALA A 539 -11.36 -9.73 17.73
N VAL A 540 -11.54 -9.62 16.42
CA VAL A 540 -11.75 -10.74 15.50
C VAL A 540 -10.72 -10.66 14.40
N ALA A 541 -10.19 -11.79 13.95
CA ALA A 541 -9.16 -11.80 12.92
C ALA A 541 -9.21 -13.08 12.08
N ASP A 542 -9.07 -12.93 10.77
CA ASP A 542 -8.76 -14.01 9.84
C ASP A 542 -7.25 -14.26 9.88
N ARG A 543 -6.86 -15.40 10.44
CA ARG A 543 -5.47 -15.73 10.71
C ARG A 543 -4.79 -16.27 9.44
N ASN A 544 -5.53 -16.94 8.59
CA ASN A 544 -4.98 -17.71 7.48
C ASN A 544 -5.23 -17.06 6.10
N GLY A 545 -6.07 -16.01 6.04
CA GLY A 545 -6.37 -15.24 4.84
C GLY A 545 -7.42 -15.90 3.94
N ASP A 546 -8.27 -16.80 4.47
CA ASP A 546 -9.33 -17.47 3.70
C ASP A 546 -10.65 -16.68 3.65
N GLY A 547 -10.71 -15.52 4.31
CA GLY A 547 -11.89 -14.66 4.40
C GLY A 547 -12.84 -14.98 5.55
N THR A 548 -12.60 -16.08 6.29
CA THR A 548 -13.38 -16.44 7.49
C THR A 548 -12.60 -16.05 8.74
N ALA A 549 -13.27 -15.47 9.73
CA ALA A 549 -12.61 -15.14 10.99
C ALA A 549 -12.20 -16.40 11.76
N ASP A 550 -10.90 -16.55 12.00
CA ASP A 550 -10.31 -17.66 12.72
C ASP A 550 -10.26 -17.42 14.23
N TRP A 551 -10.03 -16.16 14.64
CA TRP A 551 -9.84 -15.81 16.04
C TRP A 551 -10.95 -14.92 16.56
N ILE A 552 -11.44 -15.24 17.77
CA ILE A 552 -12.10 -14.30 18.67
C ILE A 552 -11.18 -14.10 19.87
N ILE A 553 -10.80 -12.85 20.13
CA ILE A 553 -9.92 -12.46 21.22
C ILE A 553 -10.72 -11.60 22.19
N ILE A 554 -10.77 -12.01 23.45
CA ILE A 554 -11.57 -11.35 24.50
C ILE A 554 -10.61 -10.87 25.58
N SER A 555 -10.67 -9.60 25.95
CA SER A 555 -9.78 -9.03 26.97
C SER A 555 -10.54 -8.44 28.14
N GLN A 556 -10.08 -8.73 29.37
CA GLN A 556 -10.59 -8.18 30.62
C GLN A 556 -9.42 -7.76 31.53
N PRO A 557 -9.37 -6.49 31.97
CA PRO A 557 -8.26 -5.99 32.79
C PRO A 557 -8.25 -6.52 34.25
N ASP A 558 -9.41 -6.67 34.90
CA ASP A 558 -9.52 -6.83 36.36
C ASP A 558 -9.27 -8.24 36.96
N ALA A 559 -8.64 -9.18 36.24
CA ALA A 559 -8.53 -10.57 36.71
C ALA A 559 -7.22 -10.89 37.48
N ILE A 560 -6.96 -10.33 38.67
CA ILE A 560 -5.78 -10.74 39.46
C ILE A 560 -6.06 -12.07 40.19
N GLY A 561 -5.51 -13.16 39.65
CA GLY A 561 -5.62 -14.56 40.07
C GLY A 561 -5.04 -15.52 39.01
N THR A 562 -5.33 -16.82 39.03
CA THR A 562 -4.86 -17.76 37.97
C THR A 562 -5.71 -17.73 36.69
N ARG A 563 -6.69 -16.83 36.58
CA ARG A 563 -7.55 -16.68 35.40
C ARG A 563 -6.81 -15.80 34.39
N PRO A 564 -6.65 -16.20 33.11
CA PRO A 564 -6.07 -15.30 32.13
C PRO A 564 -6.93 -14.04 31.98
N GLY A 565 -6.32 -12.91 31.64
CA GLY A 565 -6.96 -11.64 31.32
C GLY A 565 -7.37 -11.54 29.86
N THR A 566 -6.60 -12.14 28.95
CA THR A 566 -6.97 -12.29 27.53
C THR A 566 -7.27 -13.75 27.20
N ARG A 567 -8.32 -13.99 26.40
CA ARG A 567 -8.67 -15.29 25.81
C ARG A 567 -8.46 -15.25 24.31
N VAL A 568 -8.08 -16.40 23.76
CA VAL A 568 -8.07 -16.63 22.32
C VAL A 568 -8.93 -17.86 22.04
N LEU A 569 -10.00 -17.66 21.30
CA LEU A 569 -10.86 -18.72 20.78
C LEU A 569 -10.52 -18.94 19.32
N LEU A 570 -10.27 -20.19 18.94
CA LEU A 570 -9.99 -20.59 17.56
C LEU A 570 -11.24 -21.22 16.94
N ASN A 571 -11.69 -20.64 15.82
CA ASN A 571 -12.74 -21.14 14.96
C ASN A 571 -12.26 -22.33 14.14
N ASN A 572 -13.18 -23.22 13.79
CA ASN A 572 -12.94 -24.33 12.87
C ASN A 572 -13.46 -24.04 11.44
N GLY A 573 -13.82 -22.78 11.15
CA GLY A 573 -14.42 -22.34 9.90
C GLY A 573 -15.93 -22.54 9.80
N THR A 574 -16.63 -22.90 10.88
CA THR A 574 -18.09 -23.13 10.88
C THR A 574 -18.79 -22.46 12.07
N GLY A 575 -18.16 -21.46 12.67
CA GLY A 575 -18.63 -20.80 13.88
C GLY A 575 -18.57 -21.65 15.15
N VAL A 576 -17.77 -22.72 15.17
CA VAL A 576 -17.53 -23.54 16.37
C VAL A 576 -16.13 -23.30 16.90
N PHE A 577 -16.07 -22.85 18.15
CA PHE A 577 -14.86 -22.32 18.76
C PHE A 577 -14.27 -23.24 19.82
N THR A 578 -12.94 -23.27 19.87
CA THR A 578 -12.17 -23.93 20.93
C THR A 578 -11.29 -22.93 21.67
N ASP A 579 -11.21 -23.07 22.99
CA ASP A 579 -10.29 -22.25 23.78
C ASP A 579 -8.85 -22.73 23.58
N VAL A 580 -8.05 -21.90 22.90
CA VAL A 580 -6.63 -22.14 22.64
C VAL A 580 -5.74 -21.21 23.44
N THR A 581 -6.29 -20.50 24.45
CA THR A 581 -5.56 -19.49 25.22
C THR A 581 -4.24 -20.03 25.77
N ALA A 582 -4.23 -21.25 26.32
CA ALA A 582 -3.02 -21.84 26.93
C ALA A 582 -1.90 -22.17 25.93
N THR A 583 -2.24 -22.34 24.63
CA THR A 583 -1.28 -22.64 23.57
C THR A 583 -0.94 -21.42 22.72
N ALA A 584 -1.87 -20.47 22.60
CA ALA A 584 -1.72 -19.26 21.81
C ALA A 584 -1.08 -18.13 22.62
N MET A 585 -1.50 -17.88 23.86
CA MET A 585 -0.97 -16.78 24.68
C MET A 585 0.24 -17.22 25.52
N PRO A 586 1.12 -16.27 25.91
CA PRO A 586 2.15 -16.55 26.90
C PRO A 586 1.53 -16.98 28.23
N ALA A 587 2.27 -17.77 29.02
CA ALA A 587 1.75 -18.34 30.25
C ALA A 587 1.36 -17.25 31.27
N VAL A 588 0.21 -17.43 31.91
CA VAL A 588 -0.23 -16.63 33.07
C VAL A 588 0.68 -16.91 34.26
N THR A 589 1.08 -15.86 34.96
CA THR A 589 1.87 -15.93 36.19
C THR A 589 1.13 -15.23 37.34
N ALA A 590 1.68 -15.28 38.55
CA ALA A 590 1.13 -14.49 39.67
C ALA A 590 1.17 -12.97 39.39
N ASP A 591 2.10 -12.55 38.53
CA ASP A 591 2.40 -11.16 38.24
C ASP A 591 1.99 -10.73 36.82
N GLU A 592 1.33 -11.59 36.03
CA GLU A 592 0.89 -11.24 34.68
C GLU A 592 -0.23 -12.18 34.22
N ASN A 593 -1.35 -11.62 33.78
CA ASN A 593 -2.50 -12.35 33.24
C ASN A 593 -2.82 -11.98 31.78
N TRP A 594 -2.13 -10.99 31.21
CA TRP A 594 -2.28 -10.44 29.87
C TRP A 594 -3.52 -9.57 29.63
N GLY A 595 -4.28 -9.20 30.66
CA GLY A 595 -5.49 -8.37 30.50
C GLY A 595 -5.23 -6.97 29.96
N ALA A 596 -6.22 -6.41 29.26
CA ALA A 596 -6.16 -5.10 28.60
C ALA A 596 -7.55 -4.44 28.49
N ASN A 597 -7.58 -3.11 28.44
CA ASN A 597 -8.79 -2.31 28.21
C ASN A 597 -9.28 -2.40 26.77
N THR A 598 -8.34 -2.33 25.82
CA THR A 598 -8.60 -2.45 24.38
C THR A 598 -7.69 -3.52 23.83
N VAL A 599 -8.27 -4.39 23.01
CA VAL A 599 -7.54 -5.37 22.21
C VAL A 599 -7.77 -5.09 20.74
N LEU A 600 -6.69 -5.02 19.95
CA LEU A 600 -6.76 -4.91 18.50
C LEU A 600 -6.00 -6.07 17.87
N ALA A 601 -6.50 -6.55 16.74
CA ALA A 601 -5.81 -7.52 15.91
C ALA A 601 -5.71 -6.99 14.49
N GLY A 602 -4.51 -7.04 13.90
CA GLY A 602 -4.26 -6.55 12.55
C GLY A 602 -2.83 -6.82 12.12
N ARG A 603 -2.52 -6.64 10.83
CA ARG A 603 -1.19 -6.94 10.28
C ARG A 603 -0.26 -5.76 10.55
N LEU A 604 0.66 -5.91 11.50
CA LEU A 604 1.71 -4.93 11.78
C LEU A 604 3.05 -5.35 11.14
N THR A 605 3.06 -6.51 10.49
CA THR A 605 4.22 -7.10 9.83
C THR A 605 3.83 -7.74 8.50
N GLU A 606 4.82 -7.89 7.60
CA GLU A 606 4.65 -8.44 6.26
C GLU A 606 4.36 -9.97 6.22
N ASP A 607 4.19 -10.64 7.36
CA ASP A 607 4.06 -12.11 7.43
C ASP A 607 2.63 -12.64 7.13
N ASN A 608 1.68 -11.73 6.89
CA ASN A 608 0.26 -11.96 6.63
C ASN A 608 -0.51 -12.64 7.79
N ILE A 609 0.07 -12.74 8.98
CA ILE A 609 -0.61 -13.22 10.18
C ILE A 609 -1.02 -12.00 11.02
N PRO A 610 -2.27 -11.92 11.52
CA PRO A 610 -2.67 -10.83 12.40
C PRO A 610 -1.88 -10.82 13.71
N ASP A 611 -1.30 -9.66 14.01
CA ASP A 611 -0.62 -9.35 15.26
C ASP A 611 -1.60 -8.85 16.31
N LEU A 612 -1.20 -8.94 17.58
CA LEU A 612 -2.04 -8.58 18.71
C LEU A 612 -1.49 -7.37 19.46
N TYR A 613 -2.33 -6.34 19.58
CA TYR A 613 -2.07 -5.15 20.40
C TYR A 613 -2.99 -5.11 21.62
N LEU A 614 -2.40 -4.89 22.80
CA LEU A 614 -3.07 -4.86 24.09
C LEU A 614 -2.84 -3.52 24.80
N SER A 615 -3.85 -2.66 24.89
CA SER A 615 -3.81 -1.38 25.63
C SER A 615 -4.15 -1.58 27.12
N ARG A 616 -3.39 -0.97 28.03
CA ARG A 616 -3.56 -1.14 29.49
C ARG A 616 -3.63 0.20 30.21
N ALA A 617 -4.69 0.41 30.98
CA ALA A 617 -4.68 1.38 32.07
C ALA A 617 -3.93 0.80 33.26
N GLY A 618 -2.94 1.52 33.81
CA GLY A 618 -2.21 1.07 35.00
C GLY A 618 -3.18 0.71 36.14
N THR A 619 -3.04 -0.48 36.72
CA THR A 619 -3.76 -0.84 37.95
C THR A 619 -3.05 -0.15 39.12
N GLY A 620 -3.63 0.91 39.69
CA GLY A 620 -3.07 1.54 40.88
C GLY A 620 -2.91 0.53 42.01
N VAL A 621 -1.69 0.16 42.38
CA VAL A 621 -1.43 -0.72 43.53
C VAL A 621 -1.30 0.13 44.78
N TYR A 622 -2.17 -0.11 45.76
CA TYR A 622 -2.15 0.57 47.06
C TYR A 622 -0.95 0.12 47.90
N TRP A 623 -0.01 1.03 48.21
CA TRP A 623 1.04 0.76 49.19
C TRP A 623 0.52 0.92 50.62
N PRO A 624 0.88 0.07 51.59
CA PRO A 624 0.46 0.20 52.99
C PRO A 624 0.99 1.46 53.72
N SER A 625 1.66 2.39 53.03
CA SER A 625 2.13 3.69 53.54
C SER A 625 1.38 4.90 52.98
N GLY A 626 0.31 4.70 52.20
CA GLY A 626 -0.59 5.78 51.78
C GLY A 626 -0.17 6.58 50.54
N ASN A 627 0.78 6.09 49.74
CA ASN A 627 1.12 6.68 48.43
C ASN A 627 0.56 5.82 47.29
N TRP A 628 -0.02 6.47 46.30
CA TRP A 628 -0.50 5.88 45.04
C TRP A 628 0.69 5.73 44.09
N ASN A 629 0.94 4.52 43.60
CA ASN A 629 1.89 4.30 42.51
C ASN A 629 1.13 3.65 41.34
N GLU A 630 1.29 4.20 40.14
CA GLU A 630 0.60 3.80 38.90
C GLU A 630 1.37 2.73 38.10
N ALA A 631 2.50 2.21 38.62
CA ALA A 631 3.33 1.19 37.99
C ALA A 631 3.40 -0.11 38.81
N ARG A 632 3.33 -1.26 38.13
CA ARG A 632 3.47 -2.62 38.70
C ARG A 632 4.94 -3.01 38.81
N MET A 633 5.36 -3.54 39.98
CA MET A 633 6.72 -4.06 40.21
C MET A 633 6.72 -5.59 40.26
N LEU A 634 7.62 -6.25 39.51
CA LEU A 634 7.90 -7.67 39.66
C LEU A 634 8.83 -7.95 40.86
N ALA A 635 8.87 -9.22 41.29
CA ALA A 635 9.84 -9.70 42.27
C ALA A 635 11.29 -9.38 41.82
N GLY A 636 12.06 -8.71 42.69
CA GLY A 636 13.44 -8.30 42.41
C GLY A 636 13.62 -6.87 41.88
N ASN A 637 12.65 -5.97 42.08
CA ASN A 637 12.68 -4.57 41.64
C ASN A 637 12.80 -4.39 40.12
N LYS A 638 12.27 -5.33 39.33
CA LYS A 638 12.13 -5.17 37.89
C LYS A 638 10.76 -4.55 37.61
N PHE A 639 10.72 -3.38 37.00
CA PHE A 639 9.48 -2.76 36.53
C PHE A 639 9.12 -3.37 35.18
N VAL A 640 7.90 -3.87 35.05
CA VAL A 640 7.38 -4.44 33.80
C VAL A 640 5.93 -4.07 33.71
N ASP A 641 5.64 -2.90 33.16
CA ASP A 641 4.37 -2.73 32.44
C ASP A 641 4.55 -1.60 31.43
N PRO A 642 4.68 -1.91 30.13
CA PRO A 642 4.32 -0.91 29.13
C PRO A 642 2.78 -0.83 29.13
N TRP A 643 2.20 0.37 29.24
CA TRP A 643 0.74 0.65 29.12
C TRP A 643 0.12 0.21 27.78
N ALA A 644 0.88 -0.52 26.98
CA ALA A 644 0.57 -1.13 25.72
C ALA A 644 1.51 -2.32 25.51
N THR A 645 1.04 -3.46 25.00
CA THR A 645 1.89 -4.61 24.67
C THR A 645 1.58 -5.10 23.27
N LEU A 646 2.64 -5.34 22.49
CA LEU A 646 2.57 -6.00 21.20
C LEU A 646 2.98 -7.47 21.33
N LEU A 647 2.24 -8.32 20.64
CA LEU A 647 2.44 -9.75 20.61
C LEU A 647 2.39 -10.22 19.15
N PHE A 648 3.55 -10.64 18.67
CA PHE A 648 3.70 -11.22 17.34
C PHE A 648 3.53 -12.75 17.44
N PRO A 649 2.64 -13.35 16.65
CA PRO A 649 2.49 -14.79 16.59
C PRO A 649 3.62 -15.42 15.74
N ASP A 650 4.02 -16.64 16.10
CA ASP A 650 4.76 -17.48 15.15
C ASP A 650 3.81 -18.08 14.10
N SER A 651 4.35 -18.82 13.12
CA SER A 651 3.55 -19.50 12.09
C SER A 651 2.52 -20.50 12.64
N SER A 652 2.68 -20.95 13.89
CA SER A 652 1.72 -21.81 14.58
C SER A 652 0.59 -21.03 15.26
N GLY A 653 0.63 -19.69 15.23
CA GLY A 653 -0.34 -18.79 15.84
C GLY A 653 -0.08 -18.57 17.33
N LYS A 654 1.13 -18.88 17.79
CA LYS A 654 1.51 -18.72 19.20
C LYS A 654 2.19 -17.37 19.38
N PHE A 655 1.60 -16.53 20.21
CA PHE A 655 2.15 -15.27 20.65
C PHE A 655 3.31 -15.50 21.61
N THR A 656 4.46 -14.92 21.28
CA THR A 656 5.60 -14.89 22.19
C THR A 656 5.67 -13.57 22.94
N ALA A 657 5.78 -13.65 24.27
CA ALA A 657 6.07 -12.47 25.07
C ALA A 657 7.43 -11.88 24.64
N PRO A 658 7.55 -10.56 24.46
CA PRO A 658 8.84 -9.92 24.23
C PRO A 658 9.82 -10.31 25.35
N VAL A 659 11.07 -10.62 25.00
CA VAL A 659 12.12 -10.85 26.01
C VAL A 659 12.48 -9.49 26.63
N VAL A 660 11.87 -9.15 27.76
CA VAL A 660 12.21 -7.92 28.50
C VAL A 660 13.42 -8.19 29.41
N GLU A 661 14.62 -8.24 28.83
CA GLU A 661 15.89 -8.10 29.58
C GLU A 661 16.45 -6.68 29.39
N GLY A 662 16.11 -5.76 30.30
CA GLY A 662 16.55 -4.35 30.19
C GLY A 662 15.82 -3.56 29.10
N ASP A 663 16.21 -2.28 28.98
CA ASP A 663 15.79 -1.11 28.14
C ASP A 663 14.99 -1.26 26.81
N ALA A 664 14.30 -2.35 26.52
CA ALA A 664 13.57 -2.53 25.27
C ALA A 664 12.11 -2.93 25.52
N SER A 665 11.25 -1.95 25.80
CA SER A 665 9.86 -2.08 25.34
C SER A 665 9.89 -1.90 23.83
N LEU A 666 9.32 -2.83 23.06
CA LEU A 666 9.26 -2.78 21.58
C LEU A 666 8.52 -1.54 21.03
N LEU A 667 7.89 -0.76 21.92
CA LEU A 667 7.19 0.48 21.61
C LEU A 667 8.11 1.71 21.54
N ASN A 668 9.35 1.63 22.06
CA ASN A 668 10.38 2.66 21.95
C ASN A 668 9.88 4.12 22.09
N ILE A 669 8.90 4.37 22.98
CA ILE A 669 8.35 5.70 23.26
C ILE A 669 9.41 6.43 24.11
N THR A 670 10.45 6.95 23.45
CA THR A 670 11.58 7.62 24.11
C THR A 670 11.48 9.13 23.93
N GLY A 671 11.36 9.87 25.03
CA GLY A 671 11.58 11.31 25.05
C GLY A 671 13.07 11.64 25.17
N PHE A 672 13.62 12.46 24.27
CA PHE A 672 15.01 12.93 24.38
C PHE A 672 15.12 14.15 25.30
N LEU A 673 16.04 14.12 26.27
CA LEU A 673 16.41 15.31 27.04
C LEU A 673 17.73 15.90 26.53
N THR A 674 17.72 17.14 26.03
CA THR A 674 18.94 17.92 25.83
C THR A 674 19.27 18.68 27.12
N CYS A 675 20.35 18.29 27.81
CA CYS A 675 20.80 18.96 29.03
C CYS A 675 21.31 20.38 28.70
N ASN A 676 20.51 21.42 28.96
CA ASN A 676 20.84 22.80 28.57
C ASN A 676 21.39 23.69 29.70
N SER A 677 21.89 23.12 30.81
CA SER A 677 22.57 23.95 31.82
C SER A 677 23.72 23.24 32.53
N THR A 678 24.75 24.03 32.83
CA THR A 678 25.99 23.64 33.52
C THR A 678 25.78 23.27 35.00
N TRP A 679 24.56 23.33 35.53
CA TRP A 679 24.23 22.94 36.92
C TRP A 679 23.43 21.64 37.05
N ALA A 680 22.72 21.20 36.01
CA ALA A 680 21.81 20.04 36.08
C ALA A 680 22.50 18.65 35.95
N CYS A 681 23.80 18.61 35.63
CA CYS A 681 24.60 17.37 35.57
C CYS A 681 25.73 17.34 36.61
N SER A 682 25.56 18.00 37.76
CA SER A 682 26.66 18.21 38.72
C SER A 682 26.81 17.10 39.78
N GLY A 683 25.95 16.09 39.78
CA GLY A 683 25.99 14.98 40.75
C GLY A 683 26.71 13.70 40.28
N THR A 684 26.83 13.47 38.97
CA THR A 684 27.41 12.22 38.45
C THR A 684 28.92 12.35 38.28
N LYS A 685 29.68 11.48 38.96
CA LYS A 685 31.08 11.23 38.59
C LYS A 685 31.10 10.84 37.10
N ARG A 686 31.89 11.55 36.31
CA ARG A 686 32.22 11.27 34.89
C ARG A 686 32.23 9.77 34.61
N GLY A 687 31.25 9.26 33.84
CA GLY A 687 31.29 7.86 33.41
C GLY A 687 30.04 7.24 32.78
N ALA A 688 28.83 7.82 32.89
CA ALA A 688 27.64 7.28 32.22
C ALA A 688 27.38 8.03 30.90
N SER A 689 27.18 7.29 29.81
CA SER A 689 27.07 7.83 28.44
C SER A 689 25.62 8.09 27.99
N VAL A 690 24.63 7.47 28.63
CA VAL A 690 23.21 7.57 28.26
C VAL A 690 22.36 7.41 29.53
N CYS A 691 21.34 8.26 29.69
CA CYS A 691 20.30 8.14 30.73
C CYS A 691 18.95 8.19 30.01
N TYR A 692 18.06 7.24 30.33
CA TYR A 692 16.78 7.08 29.66
C TYR A 692 15.65 7.66 30.52
N LEU A 693 14.80 8.46 29.89
CA LEU A 693 13.50 8.85 30.42
C LEU A 693 12.48 7.87 29.86
N TYR A 694 11.86 7.09 30.73
CA TYR A 694 10.63 6.40 30.35
C TYR A 694 9.49 7.41 30.50
N ASP A 695 8.64 7.53 29.48
CA ASP A 695 7.38 8.26 29.57
C ASP A 695 6.44 7.45 30.48
N TYR A 696 6.64 7.59 31.79
CA TYR A 696 5.87 6.87 32.82
C TYR A 696 4.42 7.39 32.94
N ASP A 697 4.02 8.35 32.11
CA ASP A 697 2.79 9.12 32.28
C ASP A 697 1.80 8.90 31.12
N PHE A 698 2.13 8.08 30.11
CA PHE A 698 1.22 7.77 29.00
C PHE A 698 0.36 6.53 29.29
N ARG A 699 -0.87 6.75 29.74
CA ARG A 699 -1.89 5.73 29.97
C ARG A 699 -2.73 5.54 28.71
N SER A 700 -2.43 4.52 27.90
CA SER A 700 -3.32 4.20 26.77
C SER A 700 -4.66 3.70 27.32
N VAL A 701 -5.73 4.43 27.00
CA VAL A 701 -7.11 4.04 27.35
C VAL A 701 -7.85 3.43 26.18
N SER A 702 -7.43 3.78 24.96
CA SER A 702 -7.92 3.21 23.73
C SER A 702 -6.86 3.34 22.62
N ALA A 703 -7.11 2.67 21.51
CA ALA A 703 -6.26 2.68 20.34
C ALA A 703 -7.09 2.45 19.07
N ALA A 704 -6.56 2.89 17.93
CA ALA A 704 -7.06 2.59 16.60
C ALA A 704 -5.92 2.11 15.70
N MET A 705 -6.26 1.35 14.66
CA MET A 705 -5.32 0.89 13.65
C MET A 705 -5.75 1.38 12.26
N GLY A 706 -4.77 1.62 11.40
CA GLY A 706 -4.94 1.96 9.98
C GLY A 706 -3.59 2.27 9.35
N ASP A 707 -3.47 2.24 8.04
CA ASP A 707 -2.21 2.50 7.33
C ASP A 707 -1.92 4.01 7.28
N LEU A 708 -1.11 4.53 8.21
CA LEU A 708 -0.89 5.97 8.37
C LEU A 708 0.29 6.47 7.54
N ASP A 709 1.20 5.61 7.08
CA ASP A 709 2.34 6.02 6.26
C ASP A 709 2.36 5.51 4.81
N GLY A 710 1.36 4.72 4.44
CA GLY A 710 1.04 4.28 3.08
C GLY A 710 1.77 3.00 2.68
N ASP A 711 2.36 2.25 3.62
CA ASP A 711 3.10 1.02 3.34
C ASP A 711 2.22 -0.23 3.28
N PHE A 712 0.90 -0.07 3.43
CA PHE A 712 -0.14 -1.11 3.51
C PHE A 712 -0.10 -2.00 4.76
N ASP A 713 0.86 -1.79 5.66
CA ASP A 713 0.82 -2.37 7.00
C ASP A 713 0.00 -1.47 7.92
N ALA A 714 -0.62 -2.06 8.95
CA ALA A 714 -1.38 -1.27 9.90
C ALA A 714 -0.43 -0.51 10.83
N ASP A 715 -0.66 0.79 10.97
CA ASP A 715 -0.07 1.63 12.01
C ASP A 715 -1.02 1.75 13.19
N ILE A 716 -0.55 2.39 14.27
CA ILE A 716 -1.30 2.49 15.51
C ILE A 716 -1.42 3.94 15.98
N VAL A 717 -2.66 4.35 16.29
CA VAL A 717 -2.95 5.57 17.05
C VAL A 717 -3.28 5.18 18.48
N LEU A 718 -2.56 5.75 19.45
CA LEU A 718 -2.85 5.57 20.87
C LEU A 718 -3.44 6.86 21.45
N VAL A 719 -4.44 6.72 22.32
CA VAL A 719 -5.04 7.85 23.03
C VAL A 719 -5.03 7.66 24.54
N ASN A 720 -4.91 8.79 25.24
CA ASN A 720 -4.91 8.93 26.69
C ASN A 720 -6.03 9.89 27.13
N ASP A 721 -6.73 9.56 28.21
CA ASP A 721 -7.79 10.36 28.82
C ASP A 721 -7.27 11.51 29.69
N GLU A 722 -5.97 11.51 30.02
CA GLU A 722 -5.32 12.53 30.84
C GLU A 722 -4.25 13.34 30.11
N SER A 723 -4.08 14.59 30.55
CA SER A 723 -3.12 15.52 29.97
C SER A 723 -1.73 15.19 30.50
N LEU A 724 -0.73 15.17 29.62
CA LEU A 724 0.66 15.16 30.08
C LEU A 724 1.07 16.51 30.71
N ALA A 725 0.34 17.60 30.45
CA ALA A 725 0.55 18.89 31.10
C ALA A 725 0.22 18.84 32.60
N ASP A 726 -0.74 17.99 33.00
CA ASP A 726 -1.21 17.88 34.39
C ASP A 726 -0.16 17.26 35.33
N PHE A 727 0.78 16.46 34.80
CA PHE A 727 1.87 15.87 35.58
C PHE A 727 2.99 16.88 35.92
N THR A 728 2.97 18.08 35.32
CA THR A 728 3.99 19.13 35.56
C THR A 728 3.69 20.03 36.77
N GLY A 729 2.59 19.77 37.49
CA GLY A 729 2.21 20.50 38.70
C GLY A 729 3.12 20.24 39.90
N THR A 730 4.23 20.98 39.98
CA THR A 730 5.10 21.15 41.17
C THR A 730 5.28 19.88 42.03
N SER A 731 6.40 19.17 41.81
CA SER A 731 6.93 18.02 42.60
C SER A 731 6.61 16.59 42.15
N ALA A 732 6.36 16.34 40.86
CA ALA A 732 6.54 15.00 40.29
C ALA A 732 8.04 14.66 40.18
N GLY A 733 8.51 13.64 40.91
CA GLY A 733 9.87 13.13 40.76
C GLY A 733 9.95 12.28 39.50
N VAL A 734 10.79 12.66 38.55
CA VAL A 734 11.03 11.88 37.33
C VAL A 734 12.07 10.80 37.62
N TRP A 735 11.74 9.54 37.31
CA TRP A 735 12.60 8.39 37.58
C TRP A 735 13.53 8.14 36.39
N VAL A 736 14.84 8.30 36.59
CA VAL A 736 15.86 8.10 35.56
C VAL A 736 16.63 6.81 35.85
N SER A 737 16.67 5.90 34.88
CA SER A 737 17.60 4.77 34.86
C SER A 737 18.75 5.10 33.93
N CYS A 738 19.99 4.85 34.37
CA CYS A 738 21.18 4.97 33.52
C CYS A 738 21.87 3.60 33.49
N ASP A 739 22.38 3.23 32.32
CA ASP A 739 22.96 1.92 32.07
C ASP A 739 24.12 1.61 33.06
N GLY A 740 24.08 0.44 33.68
CA GLY A 740 25.05 -0.02 34.69
C GLY A 740 24.78 0.37 36.16
N TYR A 741 23.68 1.04 36.50
CA TYR A 741 23.37 1.45 37.89
C TYR A 741 22.01 0.93 38.42
N ASN A 742 22.04 -0.02 39.36
CA ASN A 742 20.87 -0.53 40.10
C ASN A 742 20.40 0.40 41.25
N LYS A 743 20.64 1.72 41.16
CA LYS A 743 20.29 2.63 42.25
C LYS A 743 19.58 3.87 41.72
N VAL A 744 18.38 4.05 42.26
CA VAL A 744 17.45 5.10 41.88
C VAL A 744 17.76 6.38 42.66
N ASP A 745 18.11 7.46 41.97
CA ASP A 745 18.28 8.79 42.57
C ASP A 745 17.09 9.69 42.20
N TYR A 746 16.43 10.26 43.22
CA TYR A 746 15.37 11.25 43.06
C TYR A 746 15.99 12.60 42.65
N GLN A 747 15.68 13.13 41.46
CA GLN A 747 15.97 14.54 41.14
C GLN A 747 14.74 15.25 40.58
N TYR A 748 14.52 16.46 41.09
CA TYR A 748 13.45 17.37 40.67
C TYR A 748 13.89 18.16 39.44
N TYR A 749 13.11 18.11 38.36
CA TYR A 749 13.37 18.87 37.11
C TYR A 749 12.24 19.87 36.84
N GLU A 750 12.58 21.03 36.28
CA GLU A 750 11.61 22.03 35.81
C GLU A 750 11.27 21.79 34.33
N ALA A 751 9.97 21.74 34.05
CA ALA A 751 9.26 21.91 32.77
C ALA A 751 9.99 21.48 31.47
N VAL A 752 9.77 20.22 31.07
CA VAL A 752 9.90 19.79 29.67
C VAL A 752 8.55 19.98 28.96
N GLY A 753 8.58 20.35 27.67
CA GLY A 753 7.41 20.78 26.91
C GLY A 753 6.26 19.76 26.85
N TYR A 754 5.05 20.28 26.68
CA TYR A 754 3.77 19.55 26.60
C TYR A 754 3.86 18.31 25.70
N GLY A 755 3.83 17.11 26.28
CA GLY A 755 3.61 15.88 25.53
C GLY A 755 2.15 15.79 25.08
N TRP A 756 1.86 15.18 23.94
CA TRP A 756 0.48 15.10 23.43
C TRP A 756 -0.26 13.90 24.05
N ALA A 757 -1.54 14.00 24.39
CA ALA A 757 -2.28 12.84 24.91
C ALA A 757 -2.65 11.81 23.81
N THR A 758 -2.36 12.12 22.55
CA THR A 758 -2.44 11.20 21.40
C THR A 758 -1.04 10.88 20.88
N ARG A 759 -0.78 9.62 20.52
CA ARG A 759 0.48 9.14 19.92
C ARG A 759 0.20 8.47 18.57
N ILE A 760 1.05 8.73 17.60
CA ILE A 760 1.01 8.16 16.26
C ILE A 760 2.26 7.31 16.07
N LEU A 761 2.06 6.00 15.96
CA LEU A 761 3.12 5.01 15.87
C LEU A 761 3.08 4.37 14.49
N SER A 762 4.13 4.55 13.71
CA SER A 762 4.29 3.81 12.45
C SER A 762 4.88 2.44 12.74
N SER A 763 4.32 1.40 12.17
CA SER A 763 4.97 0.11 12.01
C SER A 763 6.13 0.21 11.02
N GLY A 764 6.87 -0.87 10.91
CA GLY A 764 7.93 -0.99 9.93
C GLY A 764 8.16 -2.45 9.69
N SER A 765 8.79 -2.80 8.58
CA SER A 765 8.86 -4.17 8.03
C SER A 765 9.32 -5.31 8.96
N ASN A 766 9.90 -5.00 10.12
CA ASN A 766 10.29 -5.98 11.15
C ASN A 766 9.38 -5.99 12.40
N GLY A 767 8.20 -5.34 12.35
CA GLY A 767 7.28 -5.17 13.49
C GLY A 767 7.75 -4.17 14.55
N GLY A 768 8.75 -3.34 14.24
CA GLY A 768 9.21 -2.28 15.13
C GLY A 768 8.31 -1.06 15.02
N LEU A 769 7.74 -0.60 16.14
CA LEU A 769 6.99 0.65 16.17
C LEU A 769 7.92 1.85 16.37
N THR A 770 7.72 2.90 15.57
CA THR A 770 8.40 4.19 15.73
C THR A 770 7.38 5.24 16.13
N ASP A 771 7.56 5.87 17.28
CA ASP A 771 6.78 7.04 17.66
C ASP A 771 7.14 8.24 16.77
N ARG A 772 6.23 8.58 15.85
CA ARG A 772 6.41 9.70 14.92
C ARG A 772 5.68 10.96 15.35
N THR A 773 4.95 10.92 16.47
CA THR A 773 4.09 11.99 16.99
C THR A 773 4.71 13.37 16.79
N ALA A 774 5.82 13.69 17.46
CA ALA A 774 6.46 15.01 17.40
C ALA A 774 6.93 15.44 16.00
N ASN A 775 7.18 14.50 15.09
CA ASN A 775 7.69 14.75 13.74
C ASN A 775 6.58 14.99 12.72
N VAL A 776 5.37 14.47 12.99
CA VAL A 776 4.28 14.48 12.00
C VAL A 776 3.31 15.65 12.19
N MET A 777 3.11 16.21 13.38
CA MET A 777 2.17 17.36 13.48
C MET A 777 2.80 18.66 13.00
N GLU A 778 2.18 19.28 11.99
CA GLU A 778 2.67 20.54 11.39
C GLU A 778 2.49 21.77 12.29
N THR A 779 1.51 21.70 13.19
CA THR A 779 1.24 22.73 14.20
C THR A 779 1.32 22.10 15.57
N ALA A 780 2.22 22.59 16.42
CA ALA A 780 2.22 22.24 17.83
C ALA A 780 0.85 22.63 18.42
N ALA A 781 0.17 21.66 19.03
CA ALA A 781 -1.06 21.91 19.77
C ALA A 781 -0.79 23.02 20.80
N THR A 782 -1.70 23.99 20.90
CA THR A 782 -1.58 25.04 21.92
C THR A 782 -1.77 24.44 23.32
N ALA A 783 -1.35 25.13 24.39
CA ALA A 783 -1.56 24.65 25.77
C ALA A 783 -3.05 24.43 26.14
N ASP A 784 -3.97 24.96 25.33
CA ASP A 784 -5.42 24.79 25.45
C ASP A 784 -5.97 23.60 24.62
N GLU A 785 -5.13 22.97 23.79
CA GLU A 785 -5.47 21.85 22.89
C GLU A 785 -4.79 20.56 23.35
N ASP A 786 -5.35 19.94 24.37
CA ASP A 786 -4.71 18.84 25.09
C ASP A 786 -4.70 17.48 24.35
N MET A 787 -5.41 17.37 23.21
CA MET A 787 -5.53 16.14 22.40
C MET A 787 -5.88 14.88 23.21
N ARG A 788 -6.50 15.04 24.38
CA ARG A 788 -7.01 13.95 25.22
C ARG A 788 -8.16 13.26 24.51
N ALA A 789 -8.24 11.95 24.67
CA ALA A 789 -9.28 11.15 24.05
C ALA A 789 -9.48 9.80 24.75
N VAL A 790 -10.72 9.33 24.72
CA VAL A 790 -11.14 8.01 25.21
C VAL A 790 -11.44 7.05 24.06
N ALA A 791 -11.61 7.56 22.83
CA ALA A 791 -11.80 6.77 21.63
C ALA A 791 -11.13 7.43 20.42
N ALA A 792 -10.69 6.59 19.48
CA ALA A 792 -10.07 7.00 18.23
C ALA A 792 -10.58 6.11 17.09
N THR A 793 -10.56 6.64 15.87
CA THR A 793 -10.74 5.88 14.63
C THR A 793 -9.83 6.47 13.55
N VAL A 794 -9.43 5.63 12.60
CA VAL A 794 -8.66 6.03 11.41
C VAL A 794 -9.56 5.88 10.19
N ALA A 795 -9.65 6.92 9.36
CA ALA A 795 -10.47 6.95 8.15
C ALA A 795 -10.11 8.16 7.27
N ASP A 796 -10.40 8.11 5.97
CA ASP A 796 -10.27 9.26 5.06
C ASP A 796 -11.44 10.25 5.20
N LEU A 797 -11.29 11.26 6.06
CA LEU A 797 -12.29 12.29 6.34
C LEU A 797 -12.15 13.52 5.40
N SER A 798 -10.98 13.72 4.79
CA SER A 798 -10.75 14.77 3.77
C SER A 798 -11.06 14.36 2.34
N GLY A 799 -11.40 13.10 2.06
CA GLY A 799 -11.64 12.61 0.70
C GLY A 799 -10.39 12.75 -0.19
N ASP A 800 -9.21 12.83 0.43
CA ASP A 800 -7.91 12.87 -0.26
C ASP A 800 -7.22 11.50 -0.22
N PHE A 801 -7.94 10.47 0.22
CA PHE A 801 -7.55 9.07 0.24
C PHE A 801 -6.37 8.77 1.15
N LEU A 802 -6.11 9.67 2.08
CA LEU A 802 -5.14 9.50 3.15
C LEU A 802 -5.87 9.17 4.44
N ASN A 803 -5.22 8.40 5.31
CA ASN A 803 -5.82 7.99 6.57
C ASN A 803 -5.71 9.13 7.58
N ASP A 804 -6.83 9.81 7.80
CA ASP A 804 -6.99 10.81 8.85
C ASP A 804 -7.27 10.15 10.18
N ILE A 805 -7.03 10.90 11.26
CA ILE A 805 -7.26 10.42 12.61
C ILE A 805 -8.37 11.25 13.23
N LEU A 806 -9.39 10.56 13.74
CA LEU A 806 -10.50 11.16 14.46
C LEU A 806 -10.50 10.67 15.90
N ILE A 807 -10.44 11.60 16.85
CA ILE A 807 -10.43 11.32 18.29
C ILE A 807 -11.54 12.06 19.02
N VAL A 808 -12.06 11.46 20.08
CA VAL A 808 -13.04 12.10 20.99
C VAL A 808 -12.69 11.85 22.45
N HIS A 809 -13.02 12.83 23.29
CA HIS A 809 -13.05 12.68 24.74
C HIS A 809 -14.47 12.80 25.28
N ASP A 810 -14.69 12.35 26.51
CA ASP A 810 -16.01 12.29 27.15
C ASP A 810 -16.30 13.46 28.10
N GLU A 811 -15.27 14.23 28.50
CA GLU A 811 -15.44 15.46 29.29
C GLU A 811 -15.79 16.68 28.42
N GLY A 812 -16.24 17.79 29.01
CA GLY A 812 -16.51 19.05 28.28
C GLY A 812 -15.79 20.27 28.86
N ILE A 813 -15.02 20.05 29.92
CA ILE A 813 -14.25 21.04 30.66
C ILE A 813 -12.89 20.44 31.00
N ASP A 814 -11.83 21.24 30.98
CA ASP A 814 -10.54 20.83 31.52
C ASP A 814 -10.57 20.75 33.06
N LYS A 815 -9.49 20.24 33.67
CA LYS A 815 -9.36 20.15 35.13
C LYS A 815 -9.37 21.53 35.83
N ASN A 816 -9.21 22.62 35.07
CA ASN A 816 -9.29 24.01 35.54
C ASN A 816 -10.69 24.63 35.37
N GLY A 817 -11.65 23.90 34.80
CA GLY A 817 -13.03 24.32 34.55
C GLY A 817 -13.26 25.12 33.26
N SER A 818 -12.30 25.14 32.32
CA SER A 818 -12.43 25.82 31.03
C SER A 818 -13.03 24.89 29.96
N PRO A 819 -13.97 25.34 29.12
CA PRO A 819 -14.51 24.53 28.02
C PRO A 819 -13.42 24.12 27.02
N GLN A 820 -13.36 22.83 26.67
CA GLN A 820 -12.45 22.30 25.65
C GLN A 820 -13.24 21.57 24.55
N ALA A 821 -12.70 21.63 23.34
CA ALA A 821 -13.33 21.03 22.17
C ALA A 821 -13.24 19.51 22.32
N ALA A 822 -14.31 18.79 22.06
CA ALA A 822 -14.47 17.42 22.50
C ALA A 822 -14.13 16.36 21.43
N ALA A 823 -14.10 16.78 20.17
CA ALA A 823 -13.68 15.95 19.04
C ALA A 823 -12.58 16.65 18.23
N ARG A 824 -11.61 15.89 17.68
CA ARG A 824 -10.59 16.42 16.74
C ARG A 824 -10.45 15.52 15.54
N VAL A 825 -10.22 16.15 14.39
CA VAL A 825 -9.76 15.51 13.17
C VAL A 825 -8.33 15.97 12.88
N LEU A 826 -7.43 15.02 12.66
CA LEU A 826 -6.07 15.24 12.19
C LEU A 826 -6.01 14.79 10.74
N LEU A 827 -5.93 15.75 9.82
CA LEU A 827 -5.86 15.47 8.40
C LEU A 827 -4.45 15.11 7.98
N GLN A 828 -4.25 13.97 7.34
CA GLN A 828 -2.98 13.60 6.74
C GLN A 828 -2.71 14.49 5.51
N LYS A 829 -1.45 14.81 5.22
CA LYS A 829 -1.09 15.71 4.11
C LYS A 829 -0.12 15.13 3.09
N ASN A 830 0.65 14.10 3.43
CA ASN A 830 1.65 13.47 2.58
C ASN A 830 1.77 11.96 2.87
N THR A 831 2.26 11.17 1.89
CA THR A 831 2.61 9.74 2.02
C THR A 831 4.13 9.51 2.13
N GLY A 832 4.55 8.38 2.70
CA GLY A 832 5.96 7.96 2.83
C GLY A 832 6.65 8.37 4.14
N SER A 833 8.00 8.41 4.17
CA SER A 833 8.80 8.60 5.40
C SER A 833 8.60 9.95 6.13
N THR A 834 7.89 10.90 5.54
CA THR A 834 7.51 12.20 6.12
C THR A 834 6.00 12.38 6.02
N VAL A 835 5.24 11.51 6.70
CA VAL A 835 3.83 11.76 6.99
C VAL A 835 3.71 13.05 7.79
N SER A 836 2.71 13.86 7.51
CA SER A 836 2.36 14.99 8.36
C SER A 836 0.86 15.10 8.56
N TYR A 837 0.48 15.54 9.76
CA TYR A 837 -0.88 15.72 10.22
C TYR A 837 -1.14 17.19 10.54
N LYS A 838 -2.32 17.66 10.12
CA LYS A 838 -2.80 19.00 10.40
C LYS A 838 -4.16 18.94 11.08
N LEU A 839 -4.28 19.65 12.20
CA LEU A 839 -5.56 19.78 12.90
C LEU A 839 -6.62 20.46 12.03
N ASP A 840 -7.76 19.79 11.85
CA ASP A 840 -8.97 20.39 11.29
C ASP A 840 -9.92 20.84 12.40
N THR A 841 -10.04 22.17 12.53
CA THR A 841 -10.88 22.82 13.54
C THR A 841 -12.28 23.16 13.03
N ALA A 842 -12.58 22.84 11.77
CA ALA A 842 -13.82 23.18 11.10
C ALA A 842 -14.71 21.96 10.79
N PHE A 843 -14.18 20.73 10.90
CA PHE A 843 -14.95 19.50 10.71
C PHE A 843 -16.18 19.45 11.63
N PHE A 844 -15.98 19.59 12.95
CA PHE A 844 -17.08 19.56 13.90
C PHE A 844 -17.73 20.95 14.06
N PRO A 845 -19.05 21.07 13.86
CA PRO A 845 -19.73 22.35 13.99
C PRO A 845 -19.81 22.79 15.45
N LYS A 846 -19.58 24.07 15.69
CA LYS A 846 -19.67 24.69 17.01
C LYS A 846 -21.14 24.94 17.39
N PRO A 847 -21.55 24.74 18.66
CA PRO A 847 -22.87 25.10 19.15
C PRO A 847 -23.09 26.61 19.06
N SER A 848 -24.35 27.03 18.89
CA SER A 848 -24.73 28.44 18.72
C SER A 848 -24.42 29.32 19.94
N SER A 849 -24.25 28.72 21.12
CA SER A 849 -23.98 29.37 22.40
C SER A 849 -22.51 29.33 22.84
N GLY A 850 -21.61 28.69 22.07
CA GLY A 850 -20.23 28.41 22.49
C GLY A 850 -19.18 28.69 21.42
N THR A 851 -17.91 28.73 21.83
CA THR A 851 -16.74 28.91 20.93
C THR A 851 -16.07 27.59 20.54
N VAL A 852 -16.57 26.49 21.08
CA VAL A 852 -15.95 25.16 21.21
C VAL A 852 -17.04 24.12 20.94
N ASP A 853 -16.72 23.04 20.21
CA ASP A 853 -17.69 21.98 19.93
C ASP A 853 -18.09 21.20 21.20
N ASP A 854 -19.29 20.60 21.23
CA ASP A 854 -19.75 19.76 22.34
C ASP A 854 -19.81 18.28 21.91
N PHE A 855 -19.03 17.86 20.89
CA PHE A 855 -19.04 16.50 20.35
C PHE A 855 -18.30 15.48 21.25
N ARG A 856 -18.54 15.53 22.56
CA ARG A 856 -18.04 14.55 23.51
C ARG A 856 -18.61 13.16 23.28
N GLY A 857 -17.84 12.12 23.57
CA GLY A 857 -18.25 10.75 23.32
C GLY A 857 -17.37 9.72 24.01
N ASN A 858 -17.97 8.55 24.25
CA ASN A 858 -17.27 7.32 24.67
C ASN A 858 -16.94 6.43 23.47
N ALA A 859 -17.66 6.59 22.36
CA ALA A 859 -17.45 5.85 21.12
C ALA A 859 -17.46 6.79 19.91
N ILE A 860 -16.70 6.36 18.90
CA ILE A 860 -16.64 7.01 17.60
C ILE A 860 -16.58 5.97 16.49
N ALA A 861 -17.23 6.28 15.39
CA ALA A 861 -17.10 5.54 14.14
C ALA A 861 -17.09 6.52 12.97
N SER A 862 -16.56 6.06 11.85
CA SER A 862 -16.58 6.81 10.61
C SER A 862 -16.95 5.91 9.45
N ALA A 863 -17.89 6.36 8.63
CA ALA A 863 -18.45 5.62 7.51
C ALA A 863 -19.09 6.60 6.53
N ASP A 864 -19.30 6.17 5.29
CA ASP A 864 -20.12 6.93 4.34
C ASP A 864 -21.57 6.50 4.57
N LEU A 865 -22.37 7.36 5.21
CA LEU A 865 -23.75 7.01 5.56
C LEU A 865 -24.73 7.35 4.44
N ASN A 866 -24.42 8.35 3.62
CA ASN A 866 -25.31 8.87 2.58
C ASN A 866 -24.85 8.53 1.15
N ASN A 867 -23.84 7.67 1.00
CA ASN A 867 -23.29 7.22 -0.26
C ASN A 867 -22.79 8.38 -1.14
N ASP A 868 -22.22 9.42 -0.52
CA ASP A 868 -21.61 10.55 -1.21
C ASP A 868 -20.08 10.42 -1.39
N PHE A 869 -19.53 9.30 -0.94
CA PHE A 869 -18.11 8.92 -0.93
C PHE A 869 -17.25 9.67 0.07
N TRP A 870 -17.83 10.48 0.96
CA TRP A 870 -17.12 11.11 2.05
C TRP A 870 -17.41 10.37 3.35
N ARG A 871 -16.36 10.18 4.15
CA ARG A 871 -16.56 9.61 5.48
C ARG A 871 -17.21 10.64 6.40
N ASP A 872 -18.32 10.23 6.98
CA ASP A 872 -19.06 10.92 8.02
C ASP A 872 -18.51 10.54 9.39
N ALA A 873 -18.87 11.32 10.41
CA ALA A 873 -18.52 11.03 11.79
C ALA A 873 -19.77 10.70 12.61
N ILE A 874 -19.70 9.60 13.37
CA ILE A 874 -20.71 9.18 14.33
C ILE A 874 -20.08 9.20 15.71
N VAL A 875 -20.66 9.95 16.64
CA VAL A 875 -20.16 10.09 18.01
C VAL A 875 -21.27 9.74 18.99
N ALA A 876 -21.00 8.86 19.95
CA ALA A 876 -21.96 8.49 20.98
C ALA A 876 -21.42 8.65 22.39
N VAL A 877 -22.32 9.06 23.30
CA VAL A 877 -22.07 9.14 24.74
C VAL A 877 -22.77 7.98 25.44
N ASP A 878 -22.07 7.33 26.38
CA ASP A 878 -22.63 6.34 27.30
C ASP A 878 -23.24 7.04 28.52
N GLY A 879 -24.27 7.84 28.27
CA GLY A 879 -24.85 8.75 29.24
C GLY A 879 -25.99 9.59 28.64
N PRO A 880 -26.58 10.51 29.41
CA PRO A 880 -27.61 11.40 28.90
C PRO A 880 -27.03 12.32 27.81
N PRO A 881 -27.89 12.84 26.90
CA PRO A 881 -27.46 13.74 25.85
C PRO A 881 -26.75 14.97 26.43
N PRO A 882 -25.75 15.51 25.72
CA PRO A 882 -25.17 16.81 26.05
C PRO A 882 -26.22 17.92 26.10
N LEU A 883 -25.85 19.05 26.72
CA LEU A 883 -26.79 20.16 26.90
C LEU A 883 -27.26 20.66 25.51
N ASP A 884 -28.57 20.89 25.36
CA ASP A 884 -29.19 21.31 24.10
C ASP A 884 -29.12 20.28 22.94
N ALA A 885 -28.71 19.03 23.20
CA ALA A 885 -28.81 17.91 22.26
C ALA A 885 -30.04 17.03 22.57
N ALA A 886 -30.71 16.54 21.52
CA ALA A 886 -31.85 15.63 21.65
C ALA A 886 -31.45 14.15 21.79
N PHE A 887 -30.23 13.80 21.37
CA PHE A 887 -29.73 12.43 21.28
C PHE A 887 -28.30 12.34 21.81
N SER A 888 -27.98 11.21 22.43
CA SER A 888 -26.64 10.87 22.90
C SER A 888 -25.74 10.37 21.77
N THR A 889 -26.31 9.70 20.76
CA THR A 889 -25.66 9.44 19.48
C THR A 889 -25.89 10.61 18.52
N ARG A 890 -24.83 11.04 17.84
CA ARG A 890 -24.82 12.20 16.96
C ARG A 890 -24.11 11.91 15.66
N ILE A 891 -24.67 12.43 14.57
CA ILE A 891 -24.20 12.21 13.21
C ILE A 891 -23.81 13.55 12.59
N VAL A 892 -22.57 13.61 12.09
CA VAL A 892 -22.03 14.74 11.34
C VAL A 892 -21.73 14.26 9.92
N LEU A 893 -22.51 14.74 8.96
CA LEU A 893 -22.27 14.42 7.56
C LEU A 893 -21.21 15.37 6.99
N LYS A 894 -20.24 14.83 6.26
CA LYS A 894 -19.27 15.63 5.52
C LYS A 894 -19.90 16.13 4.22
N ASP A 895 -19.46 17.28 3.71
CA ASP A 895 -19.94 17.82 2.43
C ASP A 895 -18.78 17.95 1.44
N PRO A 896 -18.88 17.38 0.21
CA PRO A 896 -17.86 17.50 -0.85
C PRO A 896 -17.52 18.94 -1.26
N VAL A 897 -18.45 19.88 -1.12
CA VAL A 897 -18.34 21.23 -1.70
C VAL A 897 -17.86 22.26 -0.66
N GLY A 898 -18.13 21.99 0.62
CA GLY A 898 -17.96 22.96 1.71
C GLY A 898 -16.76 22.71 2.63
N GLY A 899 -16.14 21.53 2.55
CA GLY A 899 -15.00 21.15 3.40
C GLY A 899 -15.34 20.89 4.87
N ASN A 900 -16.44 21.43 5.40
CA ASN A 900 -16.83 21.33 6.81
C ASN A 900 -17.95 20.30 7.05
N GLY A 901 -17.97 19.68 8.23
CA GLY A 901 -19.03 18.77 8.63
C GLY A 901 -20.30 19.50 9.07
N LYS A 902 -21.46 18.85 8.85
CA LYS A 902 -22.79 19.35 9.22
C LYS A 902 -23.45 18.40 10.21
N ASN A 903 -23.84 18.90 11.36
CA ASN A 903 -24.64 18.13 12.32
C ASN A 903 -26.04 17.89 11.75
N ARG A 904 -26.35 16.63 11.39
CA ARG A 904 -27.65 16.20 10.84
C ARG A 904 -28.42 15.29 11.80
N THR A 905 -27.95 15.17 13.05
CA THR A 905 -28.50 14.25 14.06
C THR A 905 -30.03 14.33 14.17
N SER A 906 -30.59 15.52 14.34
CA SER A 906 -32.04 15.67 14.54
C SER A 906 -32.85 15.37 13.28
N GLN A 907 -32.28 15.63 12.10
CA GLN A 907 -32.90 15.35 10.81
C GLN A 907 -32.98 13.84 10.56
N ILE A 908 -31.94 13.11 10.98
CA ILE A 908 -31.77 11.69 10.73
C ILE A 908 -32.44 10.83 11.80
N LEU A 909 -32.25 11.12 13.09
CA LEU A 909 -32.62 10.21 14.18
C LEU A 909 -34.01 10.48 14.79
N THR A 910 -34.67 11.59 14.43
CA THR A 910 -36.02 11.89 14.94
C THR A 910 -37.03 10.87 14.45
N GLY A 911 -37.61 10.11 15.38
CA GLY A 911 -38.61 9.08 15.07
C GLY A 911 -38.02 7.71 14.74
N VAL A 912 -36.68 7.58 14.73
CA VAL A 912 -35.99 6.29 14.57
C VAL A 912 -36.01 5.53 15.88
N PHE A 913 -35.60 6.16 16.98
CA PHE A 913 -35.59 5.53 18.29
C PHE A 913 -36.99 5.44 18.93
N PRO A 914 -37.27 4.37 19.71
CA PRO A 914 -38.47 4.29 20.54
C PRO A 914 -38.58 5.43 21.54
N ALA A 915 -39.81 5.76 21.96
CA ALA A 915 -40.05 6.83 22.92
C ALA A 915 -39.30 6.59 24.25
N GLY A 916 -38.47 7.56 24.64
CA GLY A 916 -37.66 7.51 25.87
C GLY A 916 -36.28 6.87 25.69
N ASP A 917 -35.92 6.48 24.48
CA ASP A 917 -34.55 6.11 24.11
C ASP A 917 -33.87 7.31 23.41
N ASP A 918 -32.69 7.69 23.91
CA ASP A 918 -31.86 8.79 23.42
C ASP A 918 -30.70 8.31 22.54
N GLY A 919 -30.62 7.01 22.26
CA GLY A 919 -29.58 6.41 21.45
C GLY A 919 -28.21 6.39 22.14
N ARG A 920 -28.12 6.38 23.47
CA ARG A 920 -26.84 6.28 24.19
C ARG A 920 -26.05 5.01 23.82
N ALA A 921 -24.74 5.12 23.69
CA ALA A 921 -23.89 3.99 23.33
C ALA A 921 -22.46 4.13 23.87
N ARG A 922 -21.88 3.00 24.27
CA ARG A 922 -20.47 2.83 24.63
C ARG A 922 -19.63 2.32 23.46
N VAL A 923 -20.26 1.65 22.50
CA VAL A 923 -19.61 1.17 21.27
C VAL A 923 -20.53 1.45 20.08
N ILE A 924 -19.93 1.86 18.98
CA ILE A 924 -20.59 2.08 17.69
C ILE A 924 -19.86 1.22 16.68
N VAL A 925 -20.61 0.49 15.87
CA VAL A 925 -20.09 -0.14 14.66
C VAL A 925 -20.87 0.41 13.49
N ALA A 926 -20.14 0.86 12.47
CA ALA A 926 -20.70 1.36 11.21
C ALA A 926 -20.16 0.52 10.06
N ARG A 927 -21.00 -0.36 9.51
CA ARG A 927 -20.70 -1.21 8.35
C ARG A 927 -22.01 -1.59 7.65
N ASP A 928 -21.93 -1.91 6.36
CA ASP A 928 -23.01 -2.52 5.59
C ASP A 928 -23.24 -3.96 6.07
N ILE A 929 -24.17 -4.15 7.02
CA ILE A 929 -24.37 -5.42 7.72
C ILE A 929 -25.23 -6.35 6.88
N ASP A 930 -26.23 -5.85 6.16
CA ASP A 930 -27.11 -6.66 5.31
C ASP A 930 -26.61 -6.83 3.85
N LYS A 931 -25.47 -6.19 3.54
CA LYS A 931 -24.73 -6.27 2.28
C LYS A 931 -25.55 -5.74 1.11
N ASP A 932 -26.25 -4.63 1.31
CA ASP A 932 -27.03 -3.94 0.29
C ASP A 932 -26.31 -2.73 -0.33
N GLY A 933 -25.19 -2.32 0.27
CA GLY A 933 -24.32 -1.23 -0.14
C GLY A 933 -24.54 0.08 0.62
N ASP A 934 -25.44 0.12 1.61
CA ASP A 934 -25.67 1.26 2.49
C ASP A 934 -25.11 0.96 3.90
N THR A 935 -24.37 1.90 4.50
CA THR A 935 -23.76 1.63 5.82
C THR A 935 -24.79 1.66 6.94
N ASP A 936 -24.92 0.55 7.68
CA ASP A 936 -25.75 0.42 8.89
C ASP A 936 -25.04 0.83 10.18
N LEU A 937 -25.82 0.97 11.27
CA LEU A 937 -25.28 1.25 12.60
C LEU A 937 -25.71 0.21 13.64
N LEU A 938 -24.74 -0.32 14.38
CA LEU A 938 -24.96 -1.02 15.66
C LEU A 938 -24.50 -0.15 16.82
N LEU A 939 -25.39 0.04 17.79
CA LEU A 939 -25.11 0.79 19.01
C LEU A 939 -25.17 -0.15 20.21
N GLY A 940 -24.05 -0.33 20.90
CA GLY A 940 -23.96 -1.16 22.10
C GLY A 940 -23.94 -0.32 23.37
N THR A 941 -24.81 -0.65 24.32
CA THR A 941 -24.92 0.05 25.61
C THR A 941 -24.73 -0.93 26.78
N PRO A 942 -23.84 -0.64 27.75
CA PRO A 942 -23.77 -1.38 28.99
C PRO A 942 -24.85 -0.93 29.99
N GLY A 943 -25.29 -1.84 30.87
CA GLY A 943 -26.16 -1.49 32.00
C GLY A 943 -27.60 -1.10 31.62
N ASP A 944 -28.39 -0.62 32.57
CA ASP A 944 -29.86 -0.51 32.40
C ASP A 944 -30.32 0.78 31.69
N THR A 945 -30.96 0.63 30.53
CA THR A 945 -31.54 1.70 29.66
C THR A 945 -32.92 2.18 30.10
N GLY A 946 -33.29 1.97 31.37
CA GLY A 946 -34.67 2.08 31.82
C GLY A 946 -35.49 0.84 31.42
N SER A 947 -36.65 0.64 32.07
CA SER A 947 -37.44 -0.57 31.89
C SER A 947 -38.14 -0.59 30.52
N GLY A 948 -37.60 -1.35 29.56
CA GLY A 948 -38.28 -1.69 28.30
C GLY A 948 -37.48 -1.47 27.01
N ASN A 949 -36.33 -0.79 27.06
CA ASN A 949 -35.50 -0.51 25.87
C ASN A 949 -34.45 -1.61 25.63
N ARG A 950 -34.20 -1.95 24.35
CA ARG A 950 -33.09 -2.87 23.98
C ARG A 950 -31.75 -2.17 24.24
N LYS A 951 -30.74 -2.93 24.67
CA LYS A 951 -29.41 -2.41 25.01
C LYS A 951 -28.41 -2.44 23.86
N THR A 952 -28.64 -3.34 22.90
CA THR A 952 -28.01 -3.26 21.59
C THR A 952 -29.08 -2.81 20.61
N ARG A 953 -28.80 -1.74 19.86
CA ARG A 953 -29.67 -1.22 18.81
C ARG A 953 -29.06 -1.51 17.45
N PHE A 954 -29.90 -1.92 16.50
CA PHE A 954 -29.54 -2.05 15.10
C PHE A 954 -30.36 -1.06 14.30
N LEU A 955 -29.70 -0.05 13.76
CA LEU A 955 -30.29 0.93 12.87
C LEU A 955 -29.91 0.55 11.44
N LEU A 956 -30.90 0.05 10.71
CA LEU A 956 -30.74 -0.34 9.31
C LEU A 956 -30.86 0.91 8.43
N ASN A 957 -29.87 1.13 7.57
CA ASN A 957 -29.88 2.19 6.58
C ASN A 957 -30.62 1.72 5.33
N LEU A 958 -31.63 2.46 4.90
CA LEU A 958 -32.46 2.13 3.75
C LEU A 958 -32.05 2.91 2.50
N GLY A 959 -30.86 3.53 2.55
CA GLY A 959 -30.30 4.40 1.55
C GLY A 959 -30.53 5.89 1.81
N THR A 960 -30.30 6.69 0.77
CA THR A 960 -30.25 8.16 0.89
C THR A 960 -31.53 8.82 0.38
N ASP A 961 -32.05 9.79 1.13
CA ASP A 961 -33.13 10.67 0.69
C ASP A 961 -32.63 11.61 -0.42
N GLU A 962 -33.14 11.42 -1.64
CA GLU A 962 -32.71 12.17 -2.83
C GLU A 962 -32.90 13.69 -2.72
N ALA A 963 -33.83 14.17 -1.88
CA ALA A 963 -34.12 15.60 -1.75
C ALA A 963 -33.19 16.31 -0.78
N THR A 964 -32.75 15.61 0.27
CA THR A 964 -31.99 16.19 1.39
C THR A 964 -30.54 15.72 1.47
N GLY A 965 -30.22 14.60 0.81
CA GLY A 965 -28.93 13.91 0.90
C GLY A 965 -28.65 13.26 2.26
N ASP A 966 -29.68 13.08 3.09
CA ASP A 966 -29.56 12.42 4.40
C ASP A 966 -29.77 10.90 4.28
N PRO A 967 -29.10 10.09 5.11
CA PRO A 967 -29.41 8.68 5.24
C PRO A 967 -30.78 8.46 5.88
N ILE A 968 -31.44 7.36 5.50
CA ILE A 968 -32.76 6.97 5.99
C ILE A 968 -32.59 5.75 6.91
N PHE A 969 -32.62 5.96 8.23
CA PHE A 969 -32.53 4.87 9.19
C PHE A 969 -33.90 4.37 9.68
N MET A 970 -33.98 3.08 9.97
CA MET A 970 -35.06 2.46 10.76
C MET A 970 -34.50 1.67 11.95
N ASP A 971 -35.24 1.60 13.06
CA ASP A 971 -34.90 0.69 14.17
C ASP A 971 -35.27 -0.76 13.80
N ALA A 972 -34.27 -1.51 13.34
CA ALA A 972 -34.37 -2.93 13.01
C ALA A 972 -33.96 -3.83 14.18
N SER A 973 -33.86 -3.27 15.40
CA SER A 973 -33.37 -4.03 16.56
C SER A 973 -34.19 -5.28 16.83
N GLU A 974 -35.46 -5.36 16.40
CA GLU A 974 -36.29 -6.56 16.55
C GLU A 974 -35.73 -7.82 15.91
N LEU A 975 -34.87 -7.69 14.88
CA LEU A 975 -34.18 -8.81 14.25
C LEU A 975 -33.15 -9.48 15.16
N LEU A 976 -32.58 -8.73 16.11
CA LEU A 976 -31.56 -9.26 17.01
C LEU A 976 -32.18 -10.30 17.95
N PRO A 977 -31.53 -11.46 18.18
CA PRO A 977 -32.09 -12.55 18.95
C PRO A 977 -32.63 -12.11 20.33
N PRO A 978 -33.83 -12.57 20.72
CA PRO A 978 -34.45 -12.17 21.98
C PRO A 978 -33.68 -12.77 23.15
N VAL A 979 -33.51 -12.02 24.24
CA VAL A 979 -32.87 -12.56 25.43
C VAL A 979 -33.83 -12.54 26.61
N ALA A 980 -34.42 -13.71 26.90
CA ALA A 980 -35.31 -13.89 28.04
C ALA A 980 -34.60 -13.74 29.41
N THR A 981 -33.26 -13.67 29.44
CA THR A 981 -32.47 -13.60 30.68
C THR A 981 -31.35 -12.54 30.71
N ASP A 982 -31.01 -11.86 29.60
CA ASP A 982 -29.95 -10.83 29.56
C ASP A 982 -30.02 -9.93 28.31
N PRO A 983 -30.52 -8.68 28.40
CA PRO A 983 -31.05 -7.83 27.31
C PRO A 983 -30.09 -7.33 26.20
N GLY A 984 -29.02 -8.06 25.90
CA GLY A 984 -28.04 -7.67 24.87
C GLY A 984 -27.17 -6.53 25.35
N ASN A 985 -26.70 -6.59 26.61
CA ASN A 985 -25.62 -5.73 27.07
C ASN A 985 -24.43 -5.92 26.13
N ALA A 986 -23.92 -4.83 25.57
CA ALA A 986 -22.72 -4.87 24.73
C ALA A 986 -21.77 -3.76 25.21
N VAL A 987 -20.62 -4.18 25.72
CA VAL A 987 -19.50 -3.30 26.06
C VAL A 987 -18.62 -3.08 24.84
N ASP A 988 -18.47 -4.11 24.00
CA ASP A 988 -17.81 -4.04 22.70
C ASP A 988 -18.53 -4.96 21.70
N ILE A 989 -18.45 -4.61 20.42
CA ILE A 989 -19.04 -5.32 19.28
C ILE A 989 -18.00 -5.39 18.16
N LYS A 990 -17.92 -6.53 17.49
CA LYS A 990 -17.15 -6.75 16.27
C LYS A 990 -17.99 -7.52 15.24
N LEU A 991 -17.69 -7.27 13.96
CA LEU A 991 -18.34 -7.93 12.83
C LEU A 991 -17.30 -8.76 12.09
N ALA A 992 -17.66 -9.98 11.71
CA ALA A 992 -16.86 -10.82 10.83
C ALA A 992 -17.74 -11.93 10.25
N ASP A 993 -17.33 -12.51 9.11
CA ASP A 993 -17.88 -13.79 8.66
C ASP A 993 -17.29 -14.90 9.55
N ILE A 994 -18.13 -15.51 10.39
CA ILE A 994 -17.69 -16.48 11.40
C ILE A 994 -17.89 -17.92 10.89
N ASP A 995 -18.69 -18.17 9.88
CA ASP A 995 -18.96 -19.52 9.40
C ASP A 995 -18.84 -19.74 7.89
N GLY A 996 -18.23 -18.78 7.20
CA GLY A 996 -17.76 -18.88 5.83
C GLY A 996 -18.89 -18.78 4.80
N ASP A 997 -20.03 -18.21 5.18
CA ASP A 997 -21.16 -17.99 4.26
C ASP A 997 -21.14 -16.64 3.56
N ASN A 998 -20.11 -15.84 3.85
CA ASN A 998 -19.91 -14.49 3.34
C ASN A 998 -21.06 -13.55 3.72
N ASP A 999 -21.60 -13.68 4.93
CA ASP A 999 -22.44 -12.68 5.59
C ASP A 999 -21.72 -12.15 6.86
N LEU A 1000 -22.05 -10.94 7.31
CA LEU A 1000 -21.42 -10.37 8.50
C LEU A 1000 -22.17 -10.79 9.76
N ASP A 1001 -21.49 -11.57 10.60
CA ASP A 1001 -22.01 -11.99 11.90
C ASP A 1001 -21.63 -11.01 13.00
N ILE A 1002 -22.47 -10.93 14.03
CA ILE A 1002 -22.26 -10.04 15.17
C ILE A 1002 -21.62 -10.82 16.32
N VAL A 1003 -20.42 -10.42 16.71
CA VAL A 1003 -19.76 -10.87 17.94
C VAL A 1003 -19.79 -9.75 18.95
N LEU A 1004 -20.38 -9.98 20.12
CA LEU A 1004 -20.48 -8.98 21.19
C LEU A 1004 -20.07 -9.55 22.54
N THR A 1005 -19.64 -8.70 23.47
CA THR A 1005 -19.26 -9.09 24.84
C THR A 1005 -19.78 -8.12 25.88
N ASP A 1006 -19.79 -8.56 27.14
CA ASP A 1006 -20.22 -7.79 28.32
C ASP A 1006 -19.34 -8.10 29.55
N THR A 1007 -19.29 -7.15 30.49
CA THR A 1007 -18.54 -7.20 31.75
C THR A 1007 -19.41 -7.45 33.00
N HIS A 1008 -20.76 -7.39 32.91
CA HIS A 1008 -21.62 -7.33 34.11
C HIS A 1008 -21.72 -8.63 34.92
N VAL A 1009 -20.94 -8.81 35.99
CA VAL A 1009 -20.95 -10.03 36.85
C VAL A 1009 -22.36 -10.33 37.43
N SER A 1010 -22.94 -11.48 37.09
CA SER A 1010 -24.10 -12.04 37.76
C SER A 1010 -23.79 -13.50 38.06
N SER A 1011 -24.19 -13.99 39.24
CA SER A 1011 -23.91 -15.37 39.66
C SER A 1011 -24.62 -16.36 38.71
N GLY A 1012 -23.89 -17.02 37.80
CA GLY A 1012 -24.50 -18.01 36.89
C GLY A 1012 -23.59 -18.54 35.78
N THR A 1013 -24.10 -19.51 35.02
CA THR A 1013 -23.45 -20.21 33.89
C THR A 1013 -23.80 -19.61 32.52
N VAL A 1014 -23.96 -18.29 32.43
CA VAL A 1014 -24.38 -17.60 31.19
C VAL A 1014 -23.14 -17.14 30.41
N LYS A 1015 -23.13 -17.36 29.09
CA LYS A 1015 -22.08 -16.86 28.19
C LYS A 1015 -22.26 -15.37 27.96
N ARG A 1016 -21.18 -14.60 28.14
CA ARG A 1016 -21.17 -13.14 27.94
C ARG A 1016 -20.71 -12.71 26.58
N THR A 1017 -19.72 -13.40 26.01
CA THR A 1017 -19.49 -13.30 24.58
C THR A 1017 -20.57 -14.09 23.85
N ARG A 1018 -21.18 -13.45 22.84
CA ARG A 1018 -22.27 -14.00 22.03
C ARG A 1018 -21.93 -13.87 20.56
N ILE A 1019 -22.52 -14.78 19.78
CA ILE A 1019 -22.45 -14.77 18.33
C ILE A 1019 -23.88 -14.76 17.83
N TRP A 1020 -24.24 -13.73 17.08
CA TRP A 1020 -25.49 -13.68 16.35
C TRP A 1020 -25.16 -13.79 14.87
N LYS A 1021 -25.52 -14.94 14.31
CA LYS A 1021 -25.27 -15.25 12.91
C LYS A 1021 -26.31 -14.53 12.06
N GLN A 1022 -25.90 -13.93 10.96
CA GLN A 1022 -26.83 -13.45 9.95
C GLN A 1022 -27.30 -14.62 9.08
N ASP A 1023 -28.62 -14.73 8.90
CA ASP A 1023 -29.23 -15.67 7.96
C ASP A 1023 -29.80 -14.85 6.79
N ARG A 1024 -29.41 -15.14 5.53
CA ARG A 1024 -29.80 -14.33 4.34
C ARG A 1024 -30.13 -15.13 3.09
#